data_AF-A0A953P6Z4-F1
#
_entry.id   AF-A0A953P6Z4-F1
#
_cell.length_a   1.000
_cell.length_b   1.000
_cell.length_c   1.000
_cell.angle_alpha   90.00
_cell.angle_beta   90.00
_cell.angle_gamma   90.00
#
_symmetry.space_group_name_H-M   'P 1'
#
loop_
_entity.id
_entity.type
_entity.pdbx_description
1 polymer ?
#
loop_
_entity_poly.entity_id
_entity_poly.type
_entity_poly.pdbx_seq_one_letter_code
_entity_poly.pdbx_strand_id
1 'polypeptide(L)'
;MQQPPARLGDPVIPNPYEVMMEAARARTEFFKKEGVAAVLRDSGKPHGLLNMTGIGGEDFEVGAIPTAFVTGEGYRMLWRLAKHGPVEMEIEIANTFSEKPVEVYNTVGEIRGTEKPEEVVLLGAHLDSWDLGTGSTDNGTGSMAVLEAARALAKLELKPKRTIRFVLFSGEEEGLVGSKKYVEAHKEELENISAVLVHDTGTGRVLTLGLHDNYQDRELVDQVLAPLGELKLLEPSTRRTFGTDHASFDEVGVPGFYAIQDGAEYSKTHHSQSDTFDKAWKDDLVQGAQVLAAWAYNTAQLPRMMPRRPLPYRPAQDGKGQMVAPNPDAVAVAKVLQAVQEDRAQMNTDIQYLSDRLGPRLTGSSKLDEASRWTQERFRSYGLENAHLEPWTIASAWTRGTARGRIVAPVEQELTLVSYGWSPSTNGAVRGNVVAIRALKPEDLEQYKGKLKGAIVLVGPPYDLAPPRNPLLTPYGESSLPLSRPQIKGEKFSLEAYRALRFALNKMVQEEGAALVLVPSDKWYGLQNISVATRDYKPGSVPTASITLENHALLWRLLDAGPVQVEVEMKNEFSGKPVTIYNTVAEIRGSEKPDEVVIIGAHLDSWDLGTGATDNGSGTTAVLAAARALARAGVKPRRTIRFVLFPGEEQGLYGSKAYVAAHQEELAKISGVLVHDSGTGRVLTIGLMRNYAARETMDRVLYPLARTVGLAEPSLRMEGGSDHVSFDAQGVPGFWCIQDPADYQLTHHSAADTFDRVRLDDLVEGAQVLAVWAYNVAQLPEMLPRKPAPSAETPAAPAEKNKKH
;
A
#
# COMPACT_ATOMS: atom_id res chain seq x y z
N MET A 1 -6.23 -29.87 -4.32
CA MET A 1 -6.89 -31.15 -3.99
C MET A 1 -7.00 -31.27 -2.48
N GLN A 2 -8.19 -31.44 -1.89
CA GLN A 2 -8.38 -31.47 -0.42
C GLN A 2 -8.08 -32.85 0.23
N GLN A 3 -8.23 -33.00 1.54
CA GLN A 3 -8.56 -34.22 2.30
C GLN A 3 -9.84 -34.99 1.89
N PRO A 4 -9.99 -36.32 1.71
CA PRO A 4 -11.32 -36.92 1.91
C PRO A 4 -11.71 -36.89 3.41
N PRO A 5 -13.01 -36.81 3.77
CA PRO A 5 -13.44 -36.91 5.16
C PRO A 5 -13.24 -38.33 5.73
N ALA A 6 -13.11 -38.41 7.05
CA ALA A 6 -12.96 -39.66 7.80
C ALA A 6 -14.22 -40.54 7.68
N ARG A 7 -14.05 -41.86 7.52
CA ARG A 7 -15.12 -42.87 7.50
C ARG A 7 -15.67 -43.11 8.90
N LEU A 8 -16.87 -43.66 8.98
CA LEU A 8 -17.44 -44.15 10.24
C LEU A 8 -16.51 -45.26 10.80
N GLY A 9 -15.83 -44.99 11.92
CA GLY A 9 -14.84 -45.88 12.53
C GLY A 9 -13.37 -45.57 12.19
N ASP A 10 -13.10 -44.57 11.34
CA ASP A 10 -11.74 -44.04 11.18
C ASP A 10 -11.33 -43.27 12.45
N PRO A 11 -10.02 -43.18 12.75
CA PRO A 11 -9.54 -42.30 13.81
C PRO A 11 -10.05 -40.88 13.54
N VAL A 12 -10.58 -40.22 14.57
CA VAL A 12 -10.92 -38.80 14.50
C VAL A 12 -9.65 -38.06 14.09
N ILE A 13 -9.63 -37.53 12.86
CA ILE A 13 -8.57 -36.61 12.45
C ILE A 13 -8.77 -35.38 13.32
N PRO A 14 -7.81 -35.05 14.21
CA PRO A 14 -7.97 -33.93 15.12
C PRO A 14 -8.25 -32.67 14.31
N ASN A 15 -9.09 -31.79 14.85
CA ASN A 15 -9.39 -30.52 14.18
C ASN A 15 -8.04 -29.81 13.90
N PRO A 16 -7.71 -29.44 12.64
CA PRO A 16 -6.46 -28.77 12.33
C PRO A 16 -6.21 -27.51 13.18
N TYR A 17 -7.29 -26.86 13.62
CA TYR A 17 -7.23 -25.74 14.57
C TYR A 17 -6.78 -26.18 15.96
N GLU A 18 -7.30 -27.29 16.50
CA GLU A 18 -6.86 -27.84 17.79
C GLU A 18 -5.39 -28.25 17.75
N VAL A 19 -4.94 -28.90 16.68
CA VAL A 19 -3.52 -29.26 16.49
C VAL A 19 -2.63 -28.01 16.46
N MET A 20 -3.07 -26.96 15.75
CA MET A 20 -2.36 -25.69 15.71
C MET A 20 -2.28 -25.04 17.10
N MET A 21 -3.37 -25.08 17.87
CA MET A 21 -3.44 -24.53 19.23
C MET A 21 -2.56 -25.30 20.21
N GLU A 22 -2.54 -26.63 20.15
CA GLU A 22 -1.62 -27.45 20.96
C GLU A 22 -0.15 -27.12 20.66
N ALA A 23 0.20 -26.99 19.38
CA ALA A 23 1.55 -26.58 18.97
C ALA A 23 1.88 -25.16 19.45
N ALA A 24 0.92 -24.23 19.44
CA ALA A 24 1.10 -22.88 19.96
C ALA A 24 1.35 -22.89 21.48
N ARG A 25 0.58 -23.68 22.25
CA ARG A 25 0.75 -23.84 23.70
C ARG A 25 2.13 -24.40 24.06
N ALA A 26 2.54 -25.49 23.39
CA ALA A 26 3.85 -26.10 23.61
C ALA A 26 5.01 -25.11 23.34
N ARG A 27 4.87 -24.28 22.30
CA ARG A 27 5.85 -23.22 21.97
C ARG A 27 5.90 -22.13 23.03
N THR A 28 4.74 -21.64 23.50
CA THR A 28 4.68 -20.61 24.55
C THR A 28 5.31 -21.10 25.86
N GLU A 29 5.01 -22.34 26.27
CA GLU A 29 5.62 -22.94 27.46
C GLU A 29 7.13 -23.10 27.34
N PHE A 30 7.63 -23.44 26.14
CA PHE A 30 9.06 -23.46 25.87
C PHE A 30 9.68 -22.06 26.01
N PHE A 31 9.11 -21.04 25.35
CA PHE A 31 9.62 -19.67 25.42
C PHE A 31 9.64 -19.11 26.85
N LYS A 32 8.63 -19.46 27.66
CA LYS A 32 8.56 -19.08 29.07
C LYS A 32 9.71 -19.70 29.87
N LYS A 33 10.00 -20.99 29.65
CA LYS A 33 11.11 -21.70 30.32
C LYS A 33 12.48 -21.12 29.96
N GLU A 34 12.66 -20.71 28.70
CA GLU A 34 13.90 -20.11 28.21
C GLU A 34 14.07 -18.63 28.61
N GLY A 35 13.05 -18.00 29.20
CA GLY A 35 13.11 -16.59 29.59
C GLY A 35 13.11 -15.62 28.41
N VAL A 36 12.38 -15.93 27.34
CA VAL A 36 12.24 -15.06 26.16
C VAL A 36 11.64 -13.71 26.57
N ALA A 37 12.30 -12.61 26.21
CA ALA A 37 11.89 -11.25 26.57
C ALA A 37 10.62 -10.78 25.83
N ALA A 38 10.51 -11.07 24.53
CA ALA A 38 9.35 -10.75 23.71
C ALA A 38 9.29 -11.67 22.47
N VAL A 39 8.08 -11.84 21.91
CA VAL A 39 7.86 -12.58 20.66
C VAL A 39 7.38 -11.62 19.57
N LEU A 40 8.07 -11.62 18.43
CA LEU A 40 7.63 -10.90 17.23
C LEU A 40 6.98 -11.87 16.25
N ARG A 41 5.80 -11.51 15.76
CA ARG A 41 5.07 -12.28 14.74
C ARG A 41 5.03 -11.52 13.43
N ASP A 42 5.18 -12.26 12.34
CA ASP A 42 4.88 -11.75 11.00
C ASP A 42 3.38 -11.44 10.90
N SER A 43 3.00 -10.23 10.48
CA SER A 43 1.60 -9.88 10.23
C SER A 43 0.98 -10.73 9.13
N GLY A 44 1.78 -11.22 8.17
CA GLY A 44 1.31 -11.93 6.99
C GLY A 44 0.52 -11.04 6.03
N LYS A 45 0.50 -9.72 6.25
CA LYS A 45 -0.25 -8.73 5.46
C LYS A 45 0.69 -7.92 4.54
N PRO A 46 0.22 -7.49 3.36
CA PRO A 46 1.01 -6.64 2.46
C PRO A 46 0.97 -5.17 2.90
N HIS A 47 1.68 -4.29 2.19
CA HIS A 47 1.48 -2.82 2.29
C HIS A 47 1.83 -2.22 3.65
N GLY A 48 2.76 -2.83 4.40
CA GLY A 48 3.07 -2.37 5.76
C GLY A 48 1.90 -2.53 6.72
N LEU A 49 0.90 -3.33 6.35
CA LEU A 49 -0.24 -3.63 7.21
C LEU A 49 0.21 -4.53 8.37
N LEU A 50 -0.30 -4.19 9.54
CA LEU A 50 -0.22 -5.04 10.72
C LEU A 50 -1.42 -5.97 10.72
N ASN A 51 -1.35 -6.94 11.63
CA ASN A 51 -2.42 -7.88 11.88
C ASN A 51 -2.65 -7.88 13.40
N MET A 52 -3.86 -8.18 13.81
CA MET A 52 -4.19 -8.47 15.19
C MET A 52 -4.89 -9.82 15.23
N THR A 53 -4.42 -10.73 16.07
CA THR A 53 -5.09 -12.01 16.24
C THR A 53 -4.57 -12.72 17.48
N GLY A 54 -5.44 -13.53 18.04
CA GLY A 54 -5.09 -14.53 19.04
C GLY A 54 -5.35 -14.04 20.44
N ILE A 55 -5.76 -15.00 21.26
CA ILE A 55 -5.82 -14.88 22.71
C ILE A 55 -4.38 -15.01 23.20
N GLY A 56 -3.85 -13.97 23.83
CA GLY A 56 -2.78 -14.19 24.81
C GLY A 56 -3.40 -14.98 25.96
N GLY A 57 -2.84 -16.12 26.34
CA GLY A 57 -3.33 -16.93 27.47
C GLY A 57 -4.47 -17.90 27.15
N GLU A 58 -4.61 -18.94 27.97
CA GLU A 58 -5.81 -19.81 27.98
C GLU A 58 -6.94 -19.05 28.69
N ASP A 59 -8.19 -19.22 28.24
CA ASP A 59 -9.38 -18.68 28.91
C ASP A 59 -9.36 -17.15 29.21
N PHE A 60 -8.76 -16.35 28.31
CA PHE A 60 -8.63 -14.89 28.44
C PHE A 60 -7.71 -14.39 29.56
N GLU A 61 -6.80 -15.24 30.04
CA GLU A 61 -5.75 -14.84 30.98
C GLU A 61 -4.68 -13.97 30.32
N VAL A 62 -3.97 -13.15 31.11
CA VAL A 62 -2.85 -12.35 30.58
C VAL A 62 -1.78 -13.28 29.98
N GLY A 63 -1.41 -13.04 28.72
CA GLY A 63 -0.40 -13.83 28.02
C GLY A 63 0.95 -13.84 28.75
N ALA A 64 1.60 -15.02 28.80
CA ALA A 64 2.82 -15.22 29.58
C ALA A 64 4.05 -14.44 29.06
N ILE A 65 4.04 -14.01 27.80
CA ILE A 65 5.17 -13.35 27.14
C ILE A 65 4.64 -12.18 26.29
N PRO A 66 5.20 -10.97 26.43
CA PRO A 66 4.86 -9.86 25.54
C PRO A 66 5.02 -10.26 24.09
N THR A 67 3.96 -10.10 23.30
CA THR A 67 3.93 -10.50 21.90
C THR A 67 3.43 -9.33 21.06
N ALA A 68 4.11 -9.04 19.96
CA ALA A 68 3.74 -8.00 19.02
C ALA A 68 3.78 -8.51 17.58
N PHE A 69 2.88 -8.01 16.75
CA PHE A 69 3.03 -8.13 15.31
C PHE A 69 3.99 -7.07 14.79
N VAL A 70 4.87 -7.48 13.88
CA VAL A 70 5.61 -6.57 13.00
C VAL A 70 5.06 -6.71 11.59
N THR A 71 5.27 -5.68 10.75
CA THR A 71 4.87 -5.76 9.34
C THR A 71 5.55 -6.94 8.66
N GLY A 72 4.93 -7.53 7.64
CA GLY A 72 5.54 -8.65 6.91
C GLY A 72 6.83 -8.26 6.20
N GLU A 73 6.98 -7.00 5.78
CA GLU A 73 8.24 -6.43 5.31
C GLU A 73 9.28 -6.33 6.44
N GLY A 74 8.88 -5.84 7.63
CA GLY A 74 9.76 -5.75 8.79
C GLY A 74 10.25 -7.12 9.28
N TYR A 75 9.37 -8.12 9.34
CA TYR A 75 9.74 -9.50 9.70
C TYR A 75 10.78 -10.07 8.73
N ARG A 76 10.56 -9.93 7.42
CA ARG A 76 11.49 -10.42 6.40
C ARG A 76 12.81 -9.66 6.42
N MET A 77 12.82 -8.36 6.70
CA MET A 77 14.04 -7.59 6.92
C MET A 77 14.83 -8.13 8.11
N LEU A 78 14.20 -8.34 9.26
CA LEU A 78 14.84 -8.91 10.45
C LEU A 78 15.41 -10.31 10.16
N TRP A 79 14.65 -11.14 9.43
CA TRP A 79 15.11 -12.46 8.99
C TRP A 79 16.36 -12.38 8.08
N ARG A 80 16.42 -11.40 7.19
CA ARG A 80 17.60 -11.16 6.33
C ARG A 80 18.79 -10.66 7.14
N LEU A 81 18.58 -9.70 8.04
CA LEU A 81 19.62 -9.14 8.90
C LEU A 81 20.22 -10.20 9.84
N ALA A 82 19.40 -11.08 10.41
CA ALA A 82 19.82 -12.16 11.31
C ALA A 82 20.81 -13.15 10.66
N LYS A 83 20.79 -13.29 9.33
CA LYS A 83 21.78 -14.11 8.58
C LYS A 83 23.18 -13.50 8.59
N HIS A 84 23.31 -12.22 8.94
CA HIS A 84 24.57 -11.47 8.94
C HIS A 84 25.08 -11.13 10.34
N GLY A 85 24.44 -11.66 11.39
CA GLY A 85 24.81 -11.43 12.78
C GLY A 85 23.58 -11.20 13.67
N PRO A 86 23.78 -11.07 14.99
CA PRO A 86 22.70 -10.73 15.91
C PRO A 86 22.08 -9.38 15.54
N VAL A 87 20.76 -9.28 15.67
CA VAL A 87 20.00 -8.04 15.50
C VAL A 87 19.64 -7.54 16.88
N GLU A 88 20.04 -6.32 17.21
CA GLU A 88 19.60 -5.64 18.43
C GLU A 88 18.31 -4.88 18.14
N MET A 89 17.34 -5.02 19.04
CA MET A 89 16.03 -4.38 18.94
C MET A 89 15.63 -3.79 20.28
N GLU A 90 14.97 -2.65 20.23
CA GLU A 90 14.28 -2.04 21.35
C GLU A 90 12.78 -2.08 21.08
N ILE A 91 12.00 -2.56 22.04
CA ILE A 91 10.54 -2.65 21.96
C ILE A 91 9.98 -2.21 23.30
N GLU A 92 9.02 -1.29 23.25
CA GLU A 92 8.20 -0.89 24.39
C GLU A 92 6.75 -1.25 24.09
N ILE A 93 6.12 -2.04 24.96
CA ILE A 93 4.69 -2.40 24.89
C ILE A 93 4.05 -1.95 26.20
N ALA A 94 3.08 -1.05 26.09
CA ALA A 94 2.34 -0.51 27.23
C ALA A 94 0.86 -0.86 27.09
N ASN A 95 0.45 -1.95 27.73
CA ASN A 95 -0.94 -2.44 27.74
C ASN A 95 -1.51 -2.40 29.17
N THR A 96 -2.83 -2.32 29.29
CA THR A 96 -3.52 -2.42 30.57
C THR A 96 -4.57 -3.52 30.52
N PHE A 97 -4.82 -4.17 31.66
CA PHE A 97 -5.85 -5.19 31.81
C PHE A 97 -6.83 -4.76 32.89
N SER A 98 -8.09 -5.16 32.74
CA SER A 98 -9.09 -4.96 33.79
C SER A 98 -8.71 -5.75 35.06
N GLU A 99 -8.94 -5.16 36.24
CA GLU A 99 -8.65 -5.83 37.52
C GLU A 99 -9.70 -6.90 37.90
N LYS A 100 -10.84 -6.93 37.19
CA LYS A 100 -11.98 -7.81 37.47
C LYS A 100 -12.60 -8.29 36.16
N PRO A 101 -13.22 -9.49 36.14
CA PRO A 101 -13.97 -9.96 34.97
C PRO A 101 -15.00 -8.93 34.48
N VAL A 102 -15.13 -8.83 33.17
CA VAL A 102 -16.09 -7.95 32.49
C VAL A 102 -17.26 -8.78 32.00
N GLU A 103 -18.48 -8.29 32.21
CA GLU A 103 -19.68 -8.92 31.65
C GLU A 103 -19.83 -8.54 30.17
N VAL A 104 -20.04 -9.55 29.31
CA VAL A 104 -20.22 -9.42 27.86
C VAL A 104 -21.54 -10.04 27.44
N TYR A 105 -22.17 -9.51 26.38
CA TYR A 105 -23.52 -9.93 25.98
C TYR A 105 -23.59 -10.19 24.47
N ASN A 106 -24.29 -11.25 24.08
CA ASN A 106 -24.79 -11.39 22.70
C ASN A 106 -26.06 -10.54 22.54
N THR A 107 -26.21 -9.87 21.39
CA THR A 107 -27.45 -9.16 21.06
C THR A 107 -28.43 -10.13 20.41
N VAL A 108 -29.64 -10.27 20.93
CA VAL A 108 -30.65 -11.21 20.41
C VAL A 108 -31.98 -10.50 20.15
N GLY A 109 -32.59 -10.75 19.00
CA GLY A 109 -33.93 -10.30 18.65
C GLY A 109 -34.70 -11.36 17.85
N GLU A 110 -36.03 -11.34 17.88
CA GLU A 110 -36.85 -12.37 17.22
C GLU A 110 -38.08 -11.80 16.51
N ILE A 111 -38.45 -12.45 15.40
CA ILE A 111 -39.79 -12.39 14.81
C ILE A 111 -40.43 -13.77 15.03
N ARG A 112 -41.44 -13.82 15.90
CA ARG A 112 -42.08 -15.07 16.33
C ARG A 112 -42.86 -15.73 15.18
N GLY A 113 -42.70 -17.05 15.05
CA GLY A 113 -43.42 -17.86 14.08
C GLY A 113 -44.92 -18.01 14.38
N THR A 114 -45.73 -18.26 13.35
CA THR A 114 -47.19 -18.42 13.49
C THR A 114 -47.67 -19.87 13.56
N GLU A 115 -46.97 -20.81 12.93
CA GLU A 115 -47.38 -22.21 12.85
C GLU A 115 -46.53 -23.12 13.74
N LYS A 116 -45.22 -22.83 13.81
CA LYS A 116 -44.19 -23.61 14.51
C LYS A 116 -43.28 -22.65 15.30
N PRO A 117 -43.81 -21.90 16.28
CA PRO A 117 -43.07 -20.87 16.99
C PRO A 117 -41.84 -21.39 17.76
N GLU A 118 -41.81 -22.68 18.07
CA GLU A 118 -40.71 -23.39 18.73
C GLU A 118 -39.57 -23.78 17.77
N GLU A 119 -39.83 -23.93 16.47
CA GLU A 119 -38.79 -24.18 15.47
C GLU A 119 -38.12 -22.84 15.08
N VAL A 120 -36.78 -22.77 15.11
CA VAL A 120 -36.00 -21.53 14.95
C VAL A 120 -35.15 -21.55 13.68
N VAL A 121 -35.14 -20.45 12.93
CA VAL A 121 -34.14 -20.14 11.89
C VAL A 121 -33.28 -18.97 12.40
N LEU A 122 -31.98 -19.18 12.50
CA LEU A 122 -31.05 -18.20 13.07
C LEU A 122 -30.29 -17.47 11.95
N LEU A 123 -30.22 -16.15 12.06
CA LEU A 123 -29.38 -15.29 11.24
C LEU A 123 -28.42 -14.52 12.14
N GLY A 124 -27.12 -14.54 11.85
CA GLY A 124 -26.15 -13.87 12.71
C GLY A 124 -24.90 -13.33 12.02
N ALA A 125 -24.11 -12.62 12.83
CA ALA A 125 -22.81 -12.04 12.55
C ALA A 125 -22.13 -11.78 13.91
N HIS A 126 -20.85 -11.42 13.94
CA HIS A 126 -20.23 -10.92 15.18
C HIS A 126 -20.25 -9.40 15.26
N LEU A 127 -20.23 -8.88 16.49
CA LEU A 127 -20.34 -7.46 16.81
C LEU A 127 -19.02 -6.83 17.27
N ASP A 128 -18.18 -7.62 17.91
CA ASP A 128 -16.83 -7.22 18.34
C ASP A 128 -15.88 -7.02 17.16
N SER A 129 -14.75 -6.36 17.41
CA SER A 129 -13.71 -6.09 16.43
C SER A 129 -12.38 -5.82 17.14
N TRP A 130 -11.26 -6.06 16.45
CA TRP A 130 -9.95 -5.61 16.93
C TRP A 130 -9.77 -4.08 16.89
N ASP A 131 -9.02 -3.57 17.87
CA ASP A 131 -8.72 -2.15 18.10
C ASP A 131 -7.65 -1.55 17.15
N LEU A 132 -7.08 -2.36 16.26
CA LEU A 132 -6.14 -1.91 15.23
C LEU A 132 -6.83 -1.01 14.19
N GLY A 133 -8.10 -1.26 13.92
CA GLY A 133 -8.96 -0.54 12.97
C GLY A 133 -10.26 -0.07 13.64
N THR A 134 -11.30 0.12 12.83
CA THR A 134 -12.64 0.51 13.32
C THR A 134 -13.66 -0.63 13.27
N GLY A 135 -13.24 -1.85 12.92
CA GLY A 135 -14.13 -3.01 12.82
C GLY A 135 -15.17 -2.93 11.71
N SER A 136 -14.92 -2.13 10.66
CA SER A 136 -15.96 -1.80 9.68
C SER A 136 -16.30 -2.97 8.78
N THR A 137 -15.28 -3.61 8.21
CA THR A 137 -15.38 -4.80 7.38
C THR A 137 -15.39 -6.08 8.22
N ASP A 138 -14.90 -6.01 9.47
CA ASP A 138 -14.79 -7.14 10.39
C ASP A 138 -15.26 -6.76 11.82
N ASN A 139 -16.54 -6.91 12.14
CA ASN A 139 -17.63 -7.31 11.24
C ASN A 139 -18.83 -6.35 11.34
N GLY A 140 -18.54 -5.05 11.36
CA GLY A 140 -19.54 -3.99 11.31
C GLY A 140 -20.48 -4.12 10.11
N THR A 141 -19.98 -4.47 8.93
CA THR A 141 -20.80 -4.70 7.73
C THR A 141 -21.76 -5.87 7.90
N GLY A 142 -21.32 -7.02 8.41
CA GLY A 142 -22.19 -8.17 8.64
C GLY A 142 -23.23 -7.89 9.70
N SER A 143 -22.81 -7.30 10.83
CA SER A 143 -23.71 -6.85 11.90
C SER A 143 -24.80 -5.91 11.39
N MET A 144 -24.44 -4.91 10.57
CA MET A 144 -25.42 -3.97 10.02
C MET A 144 -26.37 -4.62 9.01
N ALA A 145 -25.90 -5.58 8.21
CA ALA A 145 -26.77 -6.32 7.30
C ALA A 145 -27.77 -7.22 8.05
N VAL A 146 -27.38 -7.83 9.17
CA VAL A 146 -28.28 -8.59 10.06
C VAL A 146 -29.37 -7.66 10.64
N LEU A 147 -28.98 -6.50 11.17
CA LEU A 147 -29.93 -5.51 11.70
C LEU A 147 -30.87 -4.97 10.62
N GLU A 148 -30.35 -4.70 9.42
CA GLU A 148 -31.16 -4.23 8.29
C GLU A 148 -32.13 -5.30 7.79
N ALA A 149 -31.71 -6.58 7.76
CA ALA A 149 -32.59 -7.71 7.46
C ALA A 149 -33.73 -7.82 8.47
N ALA A 150 -33.43 -7.71 9.77
CA ALA A 150 -34.43 -7.71 10.83
C ALA A 150 -35.43 -6.54 10.67
N ARG A 151 -34.91 -5.32 10.43
CA ARG A 151 -35.72 -4.12 10.21
C ARG A 151 -36.61 -4.24 8.98
N ALA A 152 -36.09 -4.78 7.87
CA ALA A 152 -36.83 -4.98 6.64
C ALA A 152 -37.98 -5.99 6.81
N LEU A 153 -37.70 -7.15 7.41
CA LEU A 153 -38.71 -8.18 7.67
C LEU A 153 -39.81 -7.68 8.62
N ALA A 154 -39.44 -6.98 9.69
CA ALA A 154 -40.39 -6.37 10.63
C ALA A 154 -41.27 -5.31 9.94
N LYS A 155 -40.67 -4.45 9.11
CA LYS A 155 -41.40 -3.39 8.37
C LYS A 155 -42.37 -3.96 7.34
N LEU A 156 -42.08 -5.12 6.75
CA LEU A 156 -42.96 -5.79 5.79
C LEU A 156 -44.12 -6.53 6.46
N GLU A 157 -44.16 -6.58 7.80
CA GLU A 157 -45.19 -7.27 8.60
C GLU A 157 -45.40 -8.74 8.19
N LEU A 158 -44.33 -9.39 7.72
CA LEU A 158 -44.37 -10.78 7.29
C LEU A 158 -44.58 -11.72 8.48
N LYS A 159 -45.33 -12.80 8.24
CA LYS A 159 -45.67 -13.81 9.26
C LYS A 159 -44.95 -15.13 8.93
N PRO A 160 -43.72 -15.33 9.44
CA PRO A 160 -43.00 -16.56 9.17
C PRO A 160 -43.68 -17.74 9.88
N LYS A 161 -43.62 -18.95 9.31
CA LYS A 161 -44.16 -20.15 9.97
C LYS A 161 -43.36 -20.52 11.21
N ARG A 162 -42.03 -20.42 11.11
CA ARG A 162 -41.04 -20.61 12.18
C ARG A 162 -40.58 -19.29 12.76
N THR A 163 -40.04 -19.31 13.96
CA THR A 163 -39.41 -18.11 14.54
C THR A 163 -38.11 -17.80 13.80
N ILE A 164 -37.92 -16.54 13.43
CA ILE A 164 -36.64 -16.04 12.90
C ILE A 164 -35.93 -15.33 14.05
N ARG A 165 -34.73 -15.81 14.41
CA ARG A 165 -33.91 -15.27 15.48
C ARG A 165 -32.69 -14.58 14.88
N PHE A 166 -32.44 -13.34 15.27
CA PHE A 166 -31.28 -12.55 14.89
C PHE A 166 -30.31 -12.50 16.06
N VAL A 167 -29.05 -12.85 15.84
CA VAL A 167 -28.03 -12.84 16.89
C VAL A 167 -26.78 -12.12 16.40
N LEU A 168 -26.32 -11.13 17.17
CA LEU A 168 -24.97 -10.60 17.03
C LEU A 168 -24.12 -11.15 18.17
N PHE A 169 -23.14 -11.99 17.83
CA PHE A 169 -22.28 -12.64 18.80
C PHE A 169 -21.15 -11.68 19.23
N SER A 170 -20.75 -11.76 20.50
CA SER A 170 -19.57 -11.04 21.00
C SER A 170 -18.45 -12.01 21.36
N GLY A 171 -17.22 -11.63 21.07
CA GLY A 171 -16.02 -12.41 21.33
C GLY A 171 -15.73 -13.45 20.26
N GLU A 172 -16.13 -13.18 19.00
CA GLU A 172 -15.75 -14.01 17.85
C GLU A 172 -14.24 -13.94 17.65
N GLU A 173 -13.70 -12.72 17.76
CA GLU A 173 -12.32 -12.35 17.46
C GLU A 173 -11.33 -13.10 18.37
N GLU A 174 -11.74 -13.35 19.63
CA GLU A 174 -11.01 -14.14 20.60
C GLU A 174 -11.38 -15.64 20.57
N GLY A 175 -12.06 -16.12 19.54
CA GLY A 175 -12.27 -17.55 19.28
C GLY A 175 -13.69 -18.06 19.47
N LEU A 176 -14.68 -17.39 18.86
CA LEU A 176 -16.09 -17.80 18.79
C LEU A 176 -16.79 -17.88 20.16
N VAL A 177 -16.39 -17.06 21.13
CA VAL A 177 -16.80 -17.20 22.52
C VAL A 177 -18.30 -16.96 22.70
N GLY A 178 -18.82 -15.92 22.05
CA GLY A 178 -20.25 -15.60 22.06
C GLY A 178 -21.12 -16.73 21.53
N SER A 179 -20.77 -17.31 20.37
CA SER A 179 -21.54 -18.41 19.79
C SER A 179 -21.37 -19.73 20.54
N LYS A 180 -20.18 -20.05 21.06
CA LYS A 180 -19.97 -21.22 21.94
C LYS A 180 -20.81 -21.12 23.20
N LYS A 181 -20.81 -19.96 23.87
CA LYS A 181 -21.62 -19.71 25.06
C LYS A 181 -23.11 -19.71 24.75
N TYR A 182 -23.50 -19.22 23.58
CA TYR A 182 -24.88 -19.33 23.09
C TYR A 182 -25.32 -20.79 22.95
N VAL A 183 -24.54 -21.61 22.23
CA VAL A 183 -24.81 -23.05 22.08
C VAL A 183 -24.86 -23.75 23.43
N GLU A 184 -23.97 -23.38 24.36
CA GLU A 184 -23.96 -23.93 25.71
C GLU A 184 -25.22 -23.58 26.52
N ALA A 185 -25.67 -22.33 26.46
CA ALA A 185 -26.86 -21.86 27.16
C ALA A 185 -28.17 -22.42 26.56
N HIS A 186 -28.18 -22.69 25.25
CA HIS A 186 -29.35 -23.16 24.50
C HIS A 186 -29.30 -24.66 24.15
N LYS A 187 -28.55 -25.49 24.89
CA LYS A 187 -28.39 -26.94 24.63
C LYS A 187 -29.72 -27.67 24.42
N GLU A 188 -30.74 -27.32 25.19
CA GLU A 188 -32.08 -27.92 25.13
C GLU A 188 -32.89 -27.47 23.90
N GLU A 189 -32.53 -26.36 23.26
CA GLU A 189 -33.20 -25.82 22.06
C GLU A 189 -32.56 -26.28 20.75
N LEU A 190 -31.34 -26.84 20.77
CA LEU A 190 -30.55 -27.14 19.57
C LEU A 190 -31.24 -28.11 18.59
N GLU A 191 -32.10 -28.99 19.10
CA GLU A 191 -32.89 -29.89 18.25
C GLU A 191 -33.96 -29.15 17.44
N ASN A 192 -34.41 -28.00 17.92
CA ASN A 192 -35.44 -27.15 17.31
C ASN A 192 -34.87 -26.04 16.41
N ILE A 193 -33.53 -25.88 16.38
CA ILE A 193 -32.87 -24.96 15.44
C ILE A 193 -32.75 -25.66 14.08
N SER A 194 -33.43 -25.09 13.08
CA SER A 194 -33.50 -25.64 11.72
C SER A 194 -32.24 -25.34 10.91
N ALA A 195 -31.72 -24.13 11.02
CA ALA A 195 -30.58 -23.65 10.25
C ALA A 195 -30.02 -22.38 10.88
N VAL A 196 -28.72 -22.19 10.73
CA VAL A 196 -27.99 -20.97 11.13
C VAL A 196 -27.29 -20.41 9.91
N LEU A 197 -27.53 -19.15 9.53
CA LEU A 197 -26.74 -18.45 8.51
C LEU A 197 -25.95 -17.32 9.16
N VAL A 198 -24.63 -17.36 8.99
CA VAL A 198 -23.72 -16.31 9.49
C VAL A 198 -23.14 -15.48 8.34
N HIS A 199 -23.10 -14.16 8.52
CA HIS A 199 -22.55 -13.20 7.55
C HIS A 199 -21.30 -12.53 8.12
N ASP A 200 -20.15 -12.99 7.63
CA ASP A 200 -18.89 -12.84 8.37
C ASP A 200 -17.64 -12.87 7.48
N THR A 201 -17.77 -12.36 6.25
CA THR A 201 -16.68 -12.41 5.27
C THR A 201 -16.51 -11.06 4.56
N GLY A 202 -16.50 -9.98 5.34
CA GLY A 202 -16.18 -8.64 4.86
C GLY A 202 -17.36 -7.85 4.30
N THR A 203 -17.04 -6.90 3.43
CA THR A 203 -17.99 -5.96 2.83
C THR A 203 -18.54 -6.37 1.46
N GLY A 204 -17.94 -7.38 0.83
CA GLY A 204 -18.19 -7.70 -0.57
C GLY A 204 -19.59 -8.27 -0.81
N ARG A 205 -20.02 -8.20 -2.07
CA ARG A 205 -21.29 -8.81 -2.52
C ARG A 205 -21.39 -10.26 -2.06
N VAL A 206 -22.54 -10.68 -1.54
CA VAL A 206 -22.81 -12.10 -1.34
C VAL A 206 -22.90 -12.79 -2.70
N LEU A 207 -21.93 -13.66 -2.99
CA LEU A 207 -21.86 -14.41 -4.24
C LEU A 207 -22.69 -15.69 -4.14
N THR A 208 -22.60 -16.40 -3.02
CA THR A 208 -23.37 -17.64 -2.80
C THR A 208 -23.39 -18.01 -1.31
N LEU A 209 -23.98 -19.16 -0.98
CA LEU A 209 -23.96 -19.73 0.36
C LEU A 209 -23.03 -20.94 0.42
N GLY A 210 -22.23 -21.03 1.48
CA GLY A 210 -21.47 -22.22 1.84
C GLY A 210 -22.34 -23.18 2.62
N LEU A 211 -22.43 -24.42 2.15
CA LEU A 211 -23.25 -25.48 2.75
C LEU A 211 -22.54 -26.25 3.86
N HIS A 212 -21.32 -25.81 4.22
CA HIS A 212 -20.38 -26.54 5.09
C HIS A 212 -20.40 -28.05 4.82
N ASP A 213 -20.40 -28.38 3.52
CA ASP A 213 -20.18 -29.75 3.05
C ASP A 213 -21.40 -30.66 3.43
N ASN A 214 -22.61 -30.08 3.59
CA ASN A 214 -23.92 -30.73 3.77
C ASN A 214 -24.74 -30.78 2.46
N TYR A 215 -24.49 -31.77 1.59
CA TYR A 215 -25.18 -31.85 0.29
C TYR A 215 -26.67 -32.19 0.38
N GLN A 216 -27.13 -32.76 1.51
CA GLN A 216 -28.55 -33.08 1.69
C GLN A 216 -29.43 -31.82 1.71
N ASP A 217 -28.83 -30.66 2.03
CA ASP A 217 -29.50 -29.36 2.01
C ASP A 217 -29.64 -28.78 0.62
N ARG A 218 -28.92 -29.30 -0.40
CA ARG A 218 -28.78 -28.62 -1.68
C ARG A 218 -30.13 -28.32 -2.35
N GLU A 219 -31.03 -29.30 -2.38
CA GLU A 219 -32.36 -29.12 -2.98
C GLU A 219 -33.19 -28.07 -2.23
N LEU A 220 -33.15 -28.08 -0.89
CA LEU A 220 -33.89 -27.11 -0.08
C LEU A 220 -33.27 -25.72 -0.17
N VAL A 221 -31.94 -25.62 -0.26
CA VAL A 221 -31.24 -24.35 -0.46
C VAL A 221 -31.51 -23.79 -1.84
N ASP A 222 -31.57 -24.62 -2.89
CA ASP A 222 -31.97 -24.19 -4.23
C ASP A 222 -33.40 -23.64 -4.22
N GLN A 223 -34.34 -24.27 -3.48
CA GLN A 223 -35.69 -23.75 -3.29
C GLN A 223 -35.71 -22.41 -2.55
N VAL A 224 -34.91 -22.27 -1.50
CA VAL A 224 -34.77 -21.04 -0.71
C VAL A 224 -34.20 -19.89 -1.55
N LEU A 225 -33.25 -20.17 -2.45
CA LEU A 225 -32.57 -19.18 -3.27
C LEU A 225 -33.25 -18.88 -4.60
N ALA A 226 -34.13 -19.75 -5.12
CA ALA A 226 -34.80 -19.55 -6.41
C ALA A 226 -35.52 -18.18 -6.54
N PRO A 227 -36.22 -17.65 -5.51
CA PRO A 227 -36.83 -16.32 -5.58
C PRO A 227 -35.82 -15.16 -5.66
N LEU A 228 -34.54 -15.41 -5.38
CA LEU A 228 -33.46 -14.41 -5.41
C LEU A 228 -32.75 -14.34 -6.77
N GLY A 229 -33.31 -14.90 -7.83
CA GLY A 229 -32.69 -14.95 -9.16
C GLY A 229 -32.26 -13.59 -9.71
N GLU A 230 -32.96 -12.51 -9.37
CA GLU A 230 -32.58 -11.14 -9.76
C GLU A 230 -31.28 -10.65 -9.11
N LEU A 231 -30.89 -11.22 -7.96
CA LEU A 231 -29.63 -10.93 -7.27
C LEU A 231 -28.44 -11.66 -7.89
N LYS A 232 -28.68 -12.58 -8.85
CA LYS A 232 -27.65 -13.30 -9.64
C LYS A 232 -26.60 -14.01 -8.78
N LEU A 233 -27.06 -14.71 -7.74
CA LEU A 233 -26.19 -15.55 -6.92
C LEU A 233 -25.62 -16.71 -7.74
N LEU A 234 -24.39 -17.11 -7.43
CA LEU A 234 -23.78 -18.34 -7.92
C LEU A 234 -24.38 -19.56 -7.19
N GLU A 235 -24.16 -20.74 -7.76
CA GLU A 235 -24.59 -21.99 -7.16
C GLU A 235 -23.97 -22.19 -5.76
N PRO A 236 -24.75 -22.67 -4.76
CA PRO A 236 -24.26 -23.03 -3.43
C PRO A 236 -22.98 -23.87 -3.45
N SER A 237 -22.01 -23.48 -2.63
CA SER A 237 -20.70 -24.11 -2.56
C SER A 237 -20.63 -25.16 -1.44
N THR A 238 -19.96 -26.27 -1.71
CA THR A 238 -19.64 -27.29 -0.69
C THR A 238 -18.41 -26.95 0.14
N ARG A 239 -17.79 -25.80 -0.10
CA ARG A 239 -16.63 -25.34 0.66
C ARG A 239 -16.95 -25.34 2.16
N ARG A 240 -15.98 -25.77 2.95
CA ARG A 240 -15.95 -25.51 4.40
C ARG A 240 -15.20 -24.22 4.66
N THR A 241 -15.67 -23.46 5.63
CA THR A 241 -14.91 -22.38 6.24
C THR A 241 -14.89 -22.59 7.74
N PHE A 242 -13.80 -22.20 8.40
CA PHE A 242 -13.62 -22.34 9.84
C PHE A 242 -13.27 -20.96 10.41
N GLY A 243 -13.60 -20.69 11.67
CA GLY A 243 -13.37 -19.38 12.31
C GLY A 243 -14.42 -18.35 11.91
N THR A 244 -15.70 -18.73 11.99
CA THR A 244 -16.87 -17.83 11.95
C THR A 244 -17.95 -18.51 12.80
N ASP A 245 -18.91 -17.77 13.34
CA ASP A 245 -19.81 -18.27 14.40
C ASP A 245 -20.68 -19.50 14.03
N HIS A 246 -20.92 -19.77 12.74
CA HIS A 246 -21.69 -20.95 12.32
C HIS A 246 -20.99 -22.27 12.72
N ALA A 247 -19.66 -22.26 12.87
CA ALA A 247 -18.88 -23.44 13.24
C ALA A 247 -19.30 -24.01 14.62
N SER A 248 -19.61 -23.13 15.58
CA SER A 248 -20.08 -23.52 16.93
C SER A 248 -21.36 -24.35 16.89
N PHE A 249 -22.21 -24.14 15.88
CA PHE A 249 -23.47 -24.88 15.68
C PHE A 249 -23.26 -26.18 14.89
N ASP A 250 -22.41 -26.15 13.87
CA ASP A 250 -22.04 -27.33 13.08
C ASP A 250 -21.38 -28.41 13.95
N GLU A 251 -20.52 -28.01 14.90
CA GLU A 251 -19.82 -28.92 15.84
C GLU A 251 -20.79 -29.73 16.72
N VAL A 252 -21.97 -29.19 17.02
CA VAL A 252 -23.04 -29.87 17.77
C VAL A 252 -24.14 -30.43 16.86
N GLY A 253 -23.90 -30.42 15.54
CA GLY A 253 -24.72 -31.05 14.52
C GLY A 253 -25.92 -30.22 14.03
N VAL A 254 -26.05 -28.95 14.42
CA VAL A 254 -27.07 -28.03 13.89
C VAL A 254 -26.60 -27.50 12.53
N PRO A 255 -27.42 -27.54 11.45
CA PRO A 255 -26.98 -27.10 10.12
C PRO A 255 -26.52 -25.62 10.08
N GLY A 256 -25.22 -25.42 9.97
CA GLY A 256 -24.55 -24.13 9.83
C GLY A 256 -24.25 -23.79 8.37
N PHE A 257 -24.63 -22.58 7.98
CA PHE A 257 -24.38 -21.97 6.68
C PHE A 257 -23.62 -20.66 6.88
N TYR A 258 -22.89 -20.25 5.86
CA TYR A 258 -22.23 -18.96 5.85
C TYR A 258 -22.36 -18.28 4.48
N ALA A 259 -22.43 -16.96 4.48
CA ALA A 259 -22.39 -16.19 3.25
C ALA A 259 -20.98 -16.25 2.65
N ILE A 260 -20.85 -16.63 1.38
CA ILE A 260 -19.61 -16.50 0.62
C ILE A 260 -19.66 -15.17 -0.11
N GLN A 261 -18.82 -14.23 0.31
CA GLN A 261 -18.74 -12.90 -0.30
C GLN A 261 -17.61 -12.80 -1.34
N ASP A 262 -17.74 -11.80 -2.22
CA ASP A 262 -16.62 -11.29 -3.00
C ASP A 262 -15.53 -10.83 -2.04
N GLY A 263 -14.27 -11.11 -2.40
CA GLY A 263 -13.13 -10.85 -1.53
C GLY A 263 -13.02 -9.39 -1.13
N ALA A 264 -13.42 -8.45 -2.00
CA ALA A 264 -13.54 -7.00 -1.72
C ALA A 264 -12.44 -6.44 -0.80
N GLU A 265 -11.18 -6.82 -1.07
CA GLU A 265 -9.99 -6.44 -0.29
C GLU A 265 -9.92 -6.96 1.16
N TYR A 266 -10.81 -7.85 1.59
CA TYR A 266 -10.90 -8.38 2.95
C TYR A 266 -9.60 -9.01 3.45
N SER A 267 -8.81 -9.66 2.58
CA SER A 267 -7.47 -10.16 2.95
C SER A 267 -6.52 -9.06 3.44
N LYS A 268 -6.75 -7.81 3.04
CA LYS A 268 -6.03 -6.61 3.49
C LYS A 268 -6.71 -5.98 4.71
N THR A 269 -8.04 -5.82 4.71
CA THR A 269 -8.76 -5.11 5.77
C THR A 269 -8.92 -5.92 7.05
N HIS A 270 -9.27 -7.21 6.98
CA HIS A 270 -9.46 -8.10 8.13
C HIS A 270 -8.33 -7.96 9.16
N HIS A 271 -8.70 -7.60 10.39
CA HIS A 271 -7.81 -7.42 11.55
C HIS A 271 -6.61 -6.47 11.32
N SER A 272 -6.72 -5.53 10.38
CA SER A 272 -5.65 -4.56 10.13
C SER A 272 -6.11 -3.14 10.40
N GLN A 273 -5.14 -2.24 10.46
CA GLN A 273 -5.40 -0.80 10.58
C GLN A 273 -6.11 -0.20 9.35
N SER A 274 -6.29 -0.97 8.28
CA SER A 274 -7.07 -0.56 7.11
C SER A 274 -8.55 -0.95 7.20
N ASP A 275 -8.97 -1.56 8.31
CA ASP A 275 -10.37 -1.87 8.55
C ASP A 275 -11.20 -0.64 8.92
N THR A 276 -11.52 0.16 7.91
CA THR A 276 -12.15 1.48 8.07
C THR A 276 -13.45 1.63 7.28
N PHE A 277 -14.30 2.55 7.72
CA PHE A 277 -15.64 2.78 7.14
C PHE A 277 -15.63 3.03 5.63
N ASP A 278 -14.59 3.65 5.09
CA ASP A 278 -14.45 3.89 3.66
C ASP A 278 -14.25 2.61 2.81
N LYS A 279 -14.04 1.48 3.46
CA LYS A 279 -14.05 0.16 2.84
C LYS A 279 -15.43 -0.49 2.82
N ALA A 280 -16.47 0.13 3.39
CA ALA A 280 -17.84 -0.39 3.33
C ALA A 280 -18.51 -0.09 1.97
N TRP A 281 -18.76 -1.13 1.18
CA TRP A 281 -19.35 -1.03 -0.16
C TRP A 281 -20.86 -1.01 -0.07
N LYS A 282 -21.45 0.19 -0.13
CA LYS A 282 -22.89 0.42 0.10
C LYS A 282 -23.81 -0.51 -0.69
N ASP A 283 -23.61 -0.64 -2.00
CA ASP A 283 -24.51 -1.43 -2.85
C ASP A 283 -24.43 -2.93 -2.55
N ASP A 284 -23.23 -3.40 -2.18
CA ASP A 284 -22.98 -4.79 -1.80
C ASP A 284 -23.52 -5.09 -0.40
N LEU A 285 -23.39 -4.16 0.54
CA LEU A 285 -24.01 -4.25 1.86
C LEU A 285 -25.55 -4.32 1.78
N VAL A 286 -26.15 -3.48 0.92
CA VAL A 286 -27.59 -3.54 0.65
C VAL A 286 -27.98 -4.89 0.06
N GLN A 287 -27.21 -5.41 -0.89
CA GLN A 287 -27.47 -6.74 -1.45
C GLN A 287 -27.31 -7.85 -0.41
N GLY A 288 -26.31 -7.77 0.46
CA GLY A 288 -26.12 -8.69 1.58
C GLY A 288 -27.38 -8.75 2.46
N ALA A 289 -27.87 -7.59 2.91
CA ALA A 289 -29.10 -7.49 3.70
C ALA A 289 -30.33 -8.08 2.98
N GLN A 290 -30.44 -7.90 1.66
CA GLN A 290 -31.51 -8.51 0.85
C GLN A 290 -31.43 -10.05 0.84
N VAL A 291 -30.23 -10.61 0.64
CA VAL A 291 -30.00 -12.06 0.67
C VAL A 291 -30.33 -12.62 2.06
N LEU A 292 -29.84 -11.97 3.12
CA LEU A 292 -30.07 -12.39 4.51
C LEU A 292 -31.57 -12.40 4.86
N ALA A 293 -32.28 -11.32 4.57
CA ALA A 293 -33.72 -11.21 4.85
C ALA A 293 -34.53 -12.28 4.09
N ALA A 294 -34.25 -12.46 2.80
CA ALA A 294 -34.95 -13.42 1.96
C ALA A 294 -34.63 -14.87 2.36
N TRP A 295 -33.36 -15.18 2.65
CA TRP A 295 -32.95 -16.51 3.10
C TRP A 295 -33.65 -16.87 4.42
N ALA A 296 -33.64 -15.97 5.41
CA ALA A 296 -34.25 -16.21 6.71
C ALA A 296 -35.76 -16.47 6.57
N TYR A 297 -36.46 -15.64 5.80
CA TYR A 297 -37.89 -15.82 5.58
C TYR A 297 -38.19 -17.10 4.80
N ASN A 298 -37.55 -17.34 3.66
CA ASN A 298 -37.80 -18.51 2.83
C ASN A 298 -37.48 -19.83 3.57
N THR A 299 -36.40 -19.86 4.34
CA THR A 299 -36.04 -21.02 5.18
C THR A 299 -37.09 -21.25 6.26
N ALA A 300 -37.59 -20.19 6.90
CA ALA A 300 -38.67 -20.29 7.88
C ALA A 300 -39.97 -20.83 7.28
N GLN A 301 -40.18 -20.69 5.97
CA GLN A 301 -41.36 -21.20 5.25
C GLN A 301 -41.27 -22.66 4.80
N LEU A 302 -40.10 -23.31 4.91
CA LEU A 302 -39.92 -24.69 4.42
C LEU A 302 -40.92 -25.66 5.07
N PRO A 303 -41.37 -26.72 4.36
CA PRO A 303 -42.31 -27.67 4.94
C PRO A 303 -41.70 -28.49 6.10
N ARG A 304 -40.37 -28.61 6.15
CA ARG A 304 -39.60 -29.35 7.18
C ARG A 304 -38.29 -28.62 7.50
N MET A 305 -37.66 -28.98 8.61
CA MET A 305 -36.32 -28.48 8.98
C MET A 305 -35.24 -29.03 8.04
N MET A 306 -34.10 -28.34 7.96
CA MET A 306 -32.96 -28.76 7.12
C MET A 306 -32.36 -30.08 7.62
N PRO A 307 -31.98 -31.01 6.73
CA PRO A 307 -31.33 -32.27 7.10
C PRO A 307 -29.92 -32.08 7.68
N ARG A 308 -29.49 -33.03 8.54
CA ARG A 308 -28.16 -33.08 9.15
C ARG A 308 -27.24 -34.07 8.40
N ARG A 309 -25.92 -33.86 8.43
CA ARG A 309 -24.93 -34.25 7.40
C ARG A 309 -24.34 -35.69 7.39
N PRO A 310 -24.14 -36.35 6.21
CA PRO A 310 -22.97 -37.24 5.90
C PRO A 310 -22.49 -37.28 4.38
N LEU A 311 -21.19 -37.53 4.01
CA LEU A 311 -20.62 -37.49 2.58
C LEU A 311 -19.23 -38.24 2.31
N PRO A 312 -18.45 -38.12 1.15
CA PRO A 312 -18.57 -38.61 -0.29
C PRO A 312 -17.18 -38.98 -1.03
N TYR A 313 -17.05 -38.95 -2.40
CA TYR A 313 -15.73 -38.90 -3.18
C TYR A 313 -15.73 -38.26 -4.63
N ARG A 314 -14.52 -37.98 -5.24
CA ARG A 314 -13.99 -37.00 -6.28
C ARG A 314 -13.47 -37.57 -7.67
N PRO A 315 -12.47 -36.99 -8.46
CA PRO A 315 -11.94 -35.63 -8.83
C PRO A 315 -11.62 -35.41 -10.37
N ALA A 316 -10.90 -34.32 -10.77
CA ALA A 316 -10.45 -33.89 -12.14
C ALA A 316 -8.90 -33.79 -12.36
N GLN A 317 -8.41 -33.54 -13.59
CA GLN A 317 -6.98 -33.36 -14.01
C GLN A 317 -6.70 -32.23 -15.04
N ASP A 318 -5.45 -31.72 -15.05
CA ASP A 318 -4.92 -30.51 -15.73
C ASP A 318 -4.01 -30.77 -16.98
N GLY A 319 -3.62 -29.71 -17.72
CA GLY A 319 -2.46 -29.70 -18.64
C GLY A 319 -2.03 -28.30 -19.16
N LYS A 320 -0.71 -28.02 -19.25
CA LYS A 320 -0.05 -26.78 -19.75
C LYS A 320 1.01 -27.09 -20.85
N GLY A 321 1.35 -26.12 -21.72
CA GLY A 321 2.42 -26.20 -22.74
C GLY A 321 3.32 -24.95 -22.84
N GLN A 322 4.55 -25.10 -23.39
CA GLN A 322 5.69 -24.16 -23.42
C GLN A 322 6.08 -23.70 -24.86
N MET A 323 6.85 -22.60 -24.99
CA MET A 323 7.33 -21.95 -26.26
C MET A 323 8.88 -21.81 -26.36
N VAL A 324 9.41 -21.56 -27.56
CA VAL A 324 10.85 -21.64 -28.02
C VAL A 324 11.41 -20.27 -28.53
N ALA A 325 12.75 -20.10 -28.61
CA ALA A 325 13.52 -18.85 -28.89
C ALA A 325 14.43 -18.82 -30.17
N PRO A 326 15.02 -17.64 -30.61
CA PRO A 326 15.74 -17.45 -31.91
C PRO A 326 17.18 -16.77 -31.90
N ASN A 327 17.59 -16.16 -33.06
CA ASN A 327 18.88 -16.10 -33.84
C ASN A 327 19.77 -14.78 -33.73
N PRO A 328 20.93 -14.54 -34.43
CA PRO A 328 22.24 -14.16 -33.83
C PRO A 328 23.07 -13.03 -34.53
N ASP A 329 22.48 -11.94 -35.05
CA ASP A 329 23.24 -10.69 -35.39
C ASP A 329 23.42 -9.77 -34.16
N ALA A 330 23.16 -10.37 -33.00
CA ALA A 330 23.00 -9.78 -31.70
C ALA A 330 24.32 -9.64 -30.93
N VAL A 331 25.49 -9.99 -31.45
CA VAL A 331 26.63 -10.42 -30.62
C VAL A 331 27.15 -9.37 -29.61
N ALA A 332 27.30 -8.08 -29.95
CA ALA A 332 27.81 -7.07 -29.00
C ALA A 332 26.74 -6.59 -28.00
N VAL A 333 25.53 -6.29 -28.48
CA VAL A 333 24.38 -5.93 -27.63
C VAL A 333 24.00 -7.12 -26.75
N ALA A 334 23.97 -8.34 -27.28
CA ALA A 334 23.75 -9.57 -26.54
C ALA A 334 24.82 -9.78 -25.48
N LYS A 335 26.08 -9.42 -25.74
CA LYS A 335 27.14 -9.51 -24.72
C LYS A 335 26.87 -8.55 -23.56
N VAL A 336 26.39 -7.33 -23.84
CA VAL A 336 25.98 -6.37 -22.79
C VAL A 336 24.73 -6.87 -22.05
N LEU A 337 23.70 -7.32 -22.77
CA LEU A 337 22.47 -7.87 -22.19
C LEU A 337 22.75 -9.08 -21.30
N GLN A 338 23.60 -10.01 -21.77
CA GLN A 338 24.05 -11.18 -21.03
C GLN A 338 24.88 -10.77 -19.82
N ALA A 339 25.79 -9.80 -19.95
CA ALA A 339 26.57 -9.31 -18.81
C ALA A 339 25.65 -8.74 -17.71
N VAL A 340 24.61 -7.99 -18.06
CA VAL A 340 23.63 -7.54 -17.05
C VAL A 340 22.82 -8.71 -16.47
N GLN A 341 22.46 -9.71 -17.28
CA GLN A 341 21.75 -10.89 -16.79
C GLN A 341 22.57 -11.69 -15.77
N GLU A 342 23.88 -11.84 -16.02
CA GLU A 342 24.84 -12.48 -15.11
C GLU A 342 25.01 -11.70 -13.79
N ASP A 343 24.70 -10.39 -13.81
CA ASP A 343 24.76 -9.51 -12.64
C ASP A 343 23.56 -9.62 -11.70
N ARG A 344 22.51 -10.37 -12.06
CA ARG A 344 21.25 -10.47 -11.29
C ARG A 344 21.44 -10.74 -9.80
N ALA A 345 22.33 -11.66 -9.43
CA ALA A 345 22.58 -12.01 -8.02
C ALA A 345 23.25 -10.85 -7.26
N GLN A 346 24.19 -10.16 -7.91
CA GLN A 346 24.87 -9.02 -7.32
C GLN A 346 23.94 -7.79 -7.27
N MET A 347 23.07 -7.58 -8.25
CA MET A 347 22.02 -6.57 -8.21
C MET A 347 21.09 -6.76 -7.01
N ASN A 348 20.63 -7.99 -6.78
CA ASN A 348 19.83 -8.33 -5.60
C ASN A 348 20.60 -8.02 -4.30
N THR A 349 21.89 -8.33 -4.26
CA THR A 349 22.74 -8.06 -3.09
C THR A 349 22.93 -6.55 -2.87
N ASP A 350 23.16 -5.78 -3.93
CA ASP A 350 23.40 -4.34 -3.85
C ASP A 350 22.14 -3.58 -3.42
N ILE A 351 20.98 -3.90 -3.98
CA ILE A 351 19.72 -3.27 -3.56
C ILE A 351 19.29 -3.71 -2.17
N GLN A 352 19.51 -4.98 -1.80
CA GLN A 352 19.28 -5.43 -0.43
C GLN A 352 20.18 -4.69 0.56
N TYR A 353 21.45 -4.48 0.23
CA TYR A 353 22.37 -3.71 1.09
C TYR A 353 21.91 -2.26 1.23
N LEU A 354 21.55 -1.61 0.12
CA LEU A 354 21.06 -0.24 0.11
C LEU A 354 19.77 -0.10 0.94
N SER A 355 18.85 -1.05 0.86
CA SER A 355 17.56 -1.02 1.56
C SER A 355 17.61 -1.50 3.02
N ASP A 356 18.23 -2.65 3.31
CA ASP A 356 18.17 -3.23 4.66
C ASP A 356 19.31 -2.75 5.57
N ARG A 357 20.49 -2.45 5.01
CA ARG A 357 21.69 -2.11 5.80
C ARG A 357 21.91 -0.61 5.92
N LEU A 358 21.77 0.12 4.81
CA LEU A 358 21.84 1.58 4.84
C LEU A 358 20.48 2.17 5.26
N GLY A 359 19.38 1.64 4.72
CA GLY A 359 18.03 2.07 5.08
C GLY A 359 17.63 3.36 4.36
N PRO A 360 16.69 4.14 4.95
CA PRO A 360 16.34 5.44 4.43
C PRO A 360 17.55 6.37 4.41
N ARG A 361 17.69 7.13 3.32
CA ARG A 361 18.88 7.93 3.01
C ARG A 361 18.50 9.35 2.62
N LEU A 362 17.77 10.00 3.52
CA LEU A 362 17.31 11.39 3.38
C LEU A 362 18.48 12.34 3.12
N THR A 363 18.27 13.32 2.24
CA THR A 363 19.26 14.37 1.96
C THR A 363 19.66 15.12 3.24
N GLY A 364 20.95 15.05 3.57
CA GLY A 364 21.53 15.59 4.81
C GLY A 364 21.78 14.55 5.91
N SER A 365 21.26 13.33 5.78
CA SER A 365 21.46 12.27 6.77
C SER A 365 22.87 11.67 6.69
N SER A 366 23.33 11.09 7.79
CA SER A 366 24.56 10.29 7.82
C SER A 366 24.48 9.05 6.92
N LYS A 367 23.27 8.49 6.76
CA LYS A 367 23.03 7.34 5.87
C LYS A 367 23.21 7.65 4.41
N LEU A 368 22.88 8.87 3.97
CA LEU A 368 23.21 9.30 2.62
C LEU A 368 24.73 9.47 2.42
N ASP A 369 25.46 10.02 3.40
CA ASP A 369 26.94 10.10 3.30
C ASP A 369 27.59 8.71 3.22
N GLU A 370 27.14 7.76 4.04
CA GLU A 370 27.54 6.35 3.91
C GLU A 370 27.20 5.78 2.53
N ALA A 371 26.00 6.05 2.00
CA ALA A 371 25.58 5.60 0.69
C ALA A 371 26.47 6.18 -0.43
N SER A 372 26.78 7.47 -0.41
CA SER A 372 27.67 8.12 -1.39
C SER A 372 29.07 7.50 -1.38
N ARG A 373 29.64 7.23 -0.20
CA ARG A 373 30.95 6.57 -0.09
C ARG A 373 30.89 5.12 -0.57
N TRP A 374 29.82 4.41 -0.24
CA TRP A 374 29.61 3.03 -0.67
C TRP A 374 29.50 2.93 -2.20
N THR A 375 28.71 3.79 -2.85
CA THR A 375 28.58 3.79 -4.31
C THR A 375 29.86 4.23 -5.03
N GLN A 376 30.60 5.19 -4.46
CA GLN A 376 31.94 5.53 -4.94
C GLN A 376 32.87 4.30 -4.93
N GLU A 377 32.87 3.54 -3.84
CA GLU A 377 33.71 2.35 -3.72
C GLU A 377 33.25 1.24 -4.68
N ARG A 378 31.93 1.09 -4.89
CA ARG A 378 31.41 0.19 -5.93
C ARG A 378 31.97 0.54 -7.31
N PHE A 379 31.90 1.80 -7.71
CA PHE A 379 32.48 2.24 -9.00
C PHE A 379 33.98 1.95 -9.10
N ARG A 380 34.76 2.19 -8.04
CA ARG A 380 36.18 1.82 -8.00
C ARG A 380 36.40 0.32 -8.16
N SER A 381 35.61 -0.50 -7.46
CA SER A 381 35.70 -1.95 -7.52
C SER A 381 35.39 -2.53 -8.90
N TYR A 382 34.63 -1.80 -9.72
CA TYR A 382 34.32 -2.18 -11.11
C TYR A 382 35.45 -1.83 -12.08
N GLY A 383 36.50 -1.13 -11.61
CA GLY A 383 37.61 -0.67 -12.44
C GLY A 383 37.30 0.57 -13.28
N LEU A 384 36.30 1.36 -12.90
CA LEU A 384 35.94 2.59 -13.61
C LEU A 384 36.96 3.70 -13.37
N GLU A 385 37.11 4.59 -14.35
CA GLU A 385 37.94 5.78 -14.25
C GLU A 385 37.20 6.88 -13.47
N ASN A 386 37.98 7.79 -12.88
CA ASN A 386 37.47 9.03 -12.28
C ASN A 386 36.32 8.83 -11.26
N ALA A 387 36.35 7.76 -10.45
CA ALA A 387 35.36 7.51 -9.40
C ALA A 387 35.55 8.47 -8.22
N HIS A 388 34.70 9.50 -8.11
CA HIS A 388 34.81 10.59 -7.14
C HIS A 388 33.45 11.10 -6.62
N LEU A 389 33.52 11.98 -5.61
CA LEU A 389 32.37 12.64 -4.99
C LEU A 389 32.45 14.14 -5.28
N GLU A 390 31.37 14.73 -5.80
CA GLU A 390 31.28 16.17 -6.07
C GLU A 390 30.43 16.87 -5.00
N PRO A 391 31.02 17.75 -4.18
CA PRO A 391 30.35 18.34 -3.03
C PRO A 391 29.43 19.53 -3.39
N TRP A 392 28.31 19.63 -2.67
CA TRP A 392 27.48 20.82 -2.55
C TRP A 392 26.93 20.91 -1.11
N THR A 393 26.27 22.01 -0.73
CA THR A 393 25.92 22.27 0.69
C THR A 393 24.45 22.62 0.87
N ILE A 394 23.84 22.08 1.94
CA ILE A 394 22.52 22.46 2.45
C ILE A 394 22.63 23.19 3.78
N ALA A 395 21.60 23.95 4.17
CA ALA A 395 21.63 24.82 5.34
C ALA A 395 21.56 24.07 6.69
N SER A 396 20.88 22.93 6.74
CA SER A 396 20.73 22.07 7.92
C SER A 396 20.46 20.65 7.44
N ALA A 397 20.71 19.66 8.28
CA ALA A 397 20.07 18.34 8.18
C ALA A 397 18.81 18.32 9.07
N TRP A 398 17.89 17.42 8.77
CA TRP A 398 16.67 17.18 9.54
C TRP A 398 16.57 15.68 9.85
N THR A 399 16.18 15.36 11.09
CA THR A 399 15.88 13.99 11.51
C THR A 399 14.47 13.95 12.10
N ARG A 400 13.64 13.08 11.56
CA ARG A 400 12.31 12.80 12.09
C ARG A 400 12.41 12.07 13.42
N GLY A 401 11.67 12.52 14.42
CA GLY A 401 11.49 11.78 15.66
C GLY A 401 10.05 11.30 15.84
N THR A 402 9.60 11.20 17.08
CA THR A 402 8.27 10.66 17.42
C THR A 402 7.16 11.63 17.06
N ALA A 403 6.05 11.11 16.54
CA ALA A 403 4.80 11.84 16.37
C ALA A 403 3.64 10.98 16.86
N ARG A 404 2.79 11.52 17.73
CA ARG A 404 1.60 10.86 18.29
C ARG A 404 0.44 11.83 18.37
N GLY A 405 -0.79 11.35 18.21
CA GLY A 405 -1.95 12.20 18.41
C GLY A 405 -3.25 11.44 18.39
N ARG A 406 -4.29 12.07 18.92
CA ARG A 406 -5.62 11.48 19.06
C ARG A 406 -6.72 12.52 18.92
N ILE A 407 -7.88 12.07 18.48
CA ILE A 407 -9.15 12.78 18.64
C ILE A 407 -9.53 12.69 20.13
N VAL A 408 -9.86 13.83 20.72
CA VAL A 408 -10.23 13.93 22.15
C VAL A 408 -11.75 14.12 22.32
N ALA A 409 -12.40 14.72 21.32
CA ALA A 409 -13.85 14.89 21.26
C ALA A 409 -14.30 15.02 19.80
N PRO A 410 -15.51 14.56 19.43
CA PRO A 410 -16.55 13.98 20.30
C PRO A 410 -16.35 12.50 20.65
N VAL A 411 -15.40 11.84 20.01
CA VAL A 411 -15.01 10.45 20.24
C VAL A 411 -13.50 10.41 20.54
N GLU A 412 -13.09 9.59 21.50
CA GLU A 412 -11.67 9.35 21.76
C GLU A 412 -11.16 8.28 20.80
N GLN A 413 -10.20 8.65 19.94
CA GLN A 413 -9.64 7.74 18.93
C GLN A 413 -8.24 8.16 18.53
N GLU A 414 -7.30 7.22 18.45
CA GLU A 414 -5.93 7.48 18.00
C GLU A 414 -5.87 7.91 16.52
N LEU A 415 -4.94 8.81 16.22
CA LEU A 415 -4.62 9.23 14.86
C LEU A 415 -3.33 8.54 14.41
N THR A 416 -3.42 7.87 13.28
CA THR A 416 -2.24 7.40 12.54
C THR A 416 -1.62 8.60 11.83
N LEU A 417 -0.48 9.07 12.33
CA LEU A 417 0.19 10.26 11.83
C LEU A 417 1.72 10.14 11.88
N VAL A 418 2.39 10.93 11.04
CA VAL A 418 3.85 11.11 11.04
C VAL A 418 4.18 12.58 10.81
N SER A 419 5.34 13.05 11.28
CA SER A 419 5.82 14.40 10.94
C SER A 419 5.80 14.62 9.41
N TYR A 420 5.59 15.84 8.94
CA TYR A 420 5.84 16.14 7.53
C TYR A 420 7.34 16.44 7.33
N GLY A 421 7.89 16.20 6.13
CA GLY A 421 9.33 16.37 5.89
C GLY A 421 9.75 17.81 6.19
N TRP A 422 10.80 18.01 6.98
CA TRP A 422 11.25 19.34 7.43
C TRP A 422 10.26 20.10 8.32
N SER A 423 9.28 19.42 8.92
CA SER A 423 8.42 20.02 9.93
C SER A 423 9.21 20.32 11.22
N PRO A 424 8.97 21.47 11.88
CA PRO A 424 9.41 21.67 13.26
C PRO A 424 8.67 20.74 14.22
N SER A 425 9.19 20.63 15.45
CA SER A 425 8.52 19.98 16.58
C SER A 425 7.33 20.81 17.06
N THR A 426 6.38 20.18 17.74
CA THR A 426 5.44 20.90 18.61
C THR A 426 6.14 21.25 19.93
N ASN A 427 5.62 22.24 20.65
CA ASN A 427 6.13 22.58 21.99
C ASN A 427 5.43 21.69 23.05
N GLY A 428 5.75 20.40 23.05
CA GLY A 428 4.97 19.38 23.78
C GLY A 428 3.65 19.06 23.09
N ALA A 429 2.71 18.44 23.82
CA ALA A 429 1.38 18.15 23.29
C ALA A 429 0.59 19.44 23.04
N VAL A 430 0.09 19.63 21.82
CA VAL A 430 -0.79 20.74 21.44
C VAL A 430 -2.21 20.21 21.26
N ARG A 431 -3.17 20.86 21.93
CA ARG A 431 -4.60 20.53 21.84
C ARG A 431 -5.37 21.71 21.27
N GLY A 432 -6.23 21.45 20.28
CA GLY A 432 -6.98 22.50 19.60
C GLY A 432 -8.23 22.00 18.89
N ASN A 433 -9.14 22.94 18.59
CA ASN A 433 -10.27 22.67 17.71
C ASN A 433 -9.77 22.47 16.28
N VAL A 434 -10.38 21.53 15.55
CA VAL A 434 -10.06 21.28 14.15
C VAL A 434 -10.77 22.30 13.27
N VAL A 435 -10.02 23.00 12.42
CA VAL A 435 -10.55 23.89 11.38
C VAL A 435 -10.19 23.31 10.02
N ALA A 436 -11.20 22.80 9.31
CA ALA A 436 -10.99 22.14 8.03
C ALA A 436 -11.15 23.09 6.83
N ILE A 437 -10.15 23.08 5.96
CA ILE A 437 -9.99 24.00 4.83
C ILE A 437 -10.46 23.31 3.54
N ARG A 438 -11.62 23.74 3.00
CA ARG A 438 -12.17 23.29 1.71
C ARG A 438 -11.73 24.16 0.51
N ALA A 439 -10.81 25.10 0.72
CA ALA A 439 -10.38 26.03 -0.32
C ALA A 439 -9.79 25.29 -1.53
N LEU A 440 -10.21 25.66 -2.74
CA LEU A 440 -9.71 25.12 -4.01
C LEU A 440 -8.85 26.14 -4.77
N LYS A 441 -9.00 27.42 -4.43
CA LYS A 441 -8.20 28.54 -4.94
C LYS A 441 -7.91 29.55 -3.82
N PRO A 442 -6.89 30.41 -3.97
CA PRO A 442 -6.47 31.33 -2.92
C PRO A 442 -7.61 32.21 -2.36
N GLU A 443 -8.55 32.64 -3.20
CA GLU A 443 -9.65 33.52 -2.80
C GLU A 443 -10.60 32.86 -1.80
N ASP A 444 -10.73 31.53 -1.84
CA ASP A 444 -11.58 30.78 -0.93
C ASP A 444 -11.05 30.82 0.52
N LEU A 445 -9.79 31.22 0.72
CA LEU A 445 -9.17 31.27 2.05
C LEU A 445 -9.74 32.39 2.94
N GLU A 446 -10.30 33.46 2.35
CA GLU A 446 -10.80 34.62 3.12
C GLU A 446 -11.88 34.21 4.14
N GLN A 447 -12.66 33.16 3.87
CA GLN A 447 -13.70 32.67 4.78
C GLN A 447 -13.14 32.08 6.09
N TYR A 448 -11.85 31.73 6.12
CA TYR A 448 -11.16 31.16 7.29
C TYR A 448 -10.44 32.21 8.13
N LYS A 449 -10.43 33.47 7.69
CA LYS A 449 -9.64 34.53 8.30
C LYS A 449 -10.05 34.80 9.74
N GLY A 450 -9.05 34.89 10.61
CA GLY A 450 -9.21 35.11 12.05
C GLY A 450 -9.69 33.88 12.82
N LYS A 451 -9.73 32.69 12.21
CA LYS A 451 -10.22 31.45 12.83
C LYS A 451 -9.11 30.46 13.18
N LEU A 452 -7.86 30.71 12.76
CA LEU A 452 -6.81 29.68 12.84
C LEU A 452 -5.95 29.76 14.11
N LYS A 453 -6.04 30.82 14.90
CA LYS A 453 -5.21 30.99 16.11
C LYS A 453 -5.39 29.83 17.09
N GLY A 454 -4.32 29.07 17.33
CA GLY A 454 -4.29 27.90 18.20
C GLY A 454 -5.09 26.69 17.67
N ALA A 455 -5.62 26.77 16.45
CA ALA A 455 -6.37 25.69 15.83
C ALA A 455 -5.46 24.60 15.26
N ILE A 456 -6.02 23.40 15.10
CA ILE A 456 -5.44 22.33 14.32
C ILE A 456 -6.07 22.39 12.93
N VAL A 457 -5.28 22.71 11.91
CA VAL A 457 -5.79 22.96 10.55
C VAL A 457 -5.80 21.66 9.76
N LEU A 458 -6.97 21.22 9.30
CA LEU A 458 -7.11 20.05 8.42
C LEU A 458 -7.16 20.50 6.96
N VAL A 459 -6.18 20.10 6.15
CA VAL A 459 -6.05 20.59 4.77
C VAL A 459 -6.83 19.74 3.77
N GLY A 460 -7.52 20.41 2.85
CA GLY A 460 -8.14 19.80 1.68
C GLY A 460 -9.54 19.24 1.95
N PRO A 461 -10.43 19.25 0.94
CA PRO A 461 -11.79 18.71 1.07
C PRO A 461 -11.76 17.20 1.30
N PRO A 462 -12.86 16.60 1.83
CA PRO A 462 -12.96 15.15 1.96
C PRO A 462 -12.83 14.49 0.58
N TYR A 463 -12.13 13.35 0.54
CA TYR A 463 -12.02 12.53 -0.65
C TYR A 463 -13.36 11.83 -0.91
N ASP A 464 -13.87 11.87 -2.14
CA ASP A 464 -14.99 11.03 -2.56
C ASP A 464 -14.44 9.62 -2.79
N LEU A 465 -14.45 8.82 -1.73
CA LEU A 465 -13.94 7.45 -1.73
C LEU A 465 -14.96 6.58 -2.46
N ALA A 466 -14.91 6.62 -3.79
CA ALA A 466 -15.62 5.65 -4.61
C ALA A 466 -14.92 4.29 -4.42
N PRO A 467 -15.64 3.25 -3.96
CA PRO A 467 -15.04 1.94 -3.85
C PRO A 467 -14.52 1.51 -5.24
N PRO A 468 -13.37 0.83 -5.30
CA PRO A 468 -12.87 0.32 -6.56
C PRO A 468 -13.94 -0.51 -7.28
N ARG A 469 -13.99 -0.39 -8.61
CA ARG A 469 -14.97 -1.15 -9.39
C ARG A 469 -14.74 -2.64 -9.17
N ASN A 470 -15.83 -3.37 -8.91
CA ASN A 470 -15.83 -4.81 -8.67
C ASN A 470 -14.85 -5.54 -9.63
N PRO A 471 -13.88 -6.32 -9.12
CA PRO A 471 -12.89 -7.04 -9.93
C PRO A 471 -13.51 -8.02 -10.94
N LEU A 472 -14.68 -8.61 -10.64
CA LEU A 472 -15.43 -9.51 -11.51
C LEU A 472 -16.02 -8.79 -12.75
N LEU A 473 -16.07 -7.45 -12.73
CA LEU A 473 -16.57 -6.61 -13.83
C LEU A 473 -15.46 -5.80 -14.52
N THR A 474 -14.19 -6.02 -14.17
CA THR A 474 -13.05 -5.34 -14.79
C THR A 474 -12.14 -6.34 -15.52
N PRO A 475 -11.66 -6.06 -16.74
CA PRO A 475 -10.84 -7.00 -17.53
C PRO A 475 -9.49 -7.38 -16.93
N TYR A 476 -9.13 -6.86 -15.75
CA TYR A 476 -7.76 -6.83 -15.23
C TYR A 476 -7.66 -7.17 -13.73
N GLY A 477 -8.74 -7.66 -13.08
CA GLY A 477 -8.73 -8.12 -11.69
C GLY A 477 -8.43 -7.03 -10.63
N GLU A 478 -8.14 -7.44 -9.38
CA GLU A 478 -7.78 -6.53 -8.27
C GLU A 478 -6.60 -5.58 -8.61
N SER A 479 -5.77 -5.94 -9.59
CA SER A 479 -4.68 -5.12 -10.15
C SER A 479 -5.14 -3.91 -10.97
N SER A 480 -6.44 -3.67 -11.09
CA SER A 480 -7.00 -2.66 -11.98
C SER A 480 -7.73 -1.51 -11.31
N LEU A 481 -7.51 -1.31 -10.00
CA LEU A 481 -8.05 -0.16 -9.30
C LEU A 481 -7.59 1.10 -10.04
N PRO A 482 -8.51 1.84 -10.72
CA PRO A 482 -8.15 3.11 -11.30
C PRO A 482 -8.01 4.04 -10.11
N LEU A 483 -6.76 4.19 -9.67
CA LEU A 483 -6.29 5.16 -8.69
C LEU A 483 -6.58 6.56 -9.23
N SER A 484 -7.84 6.93 -9.10
CA SER A 484 -8.29 8.28 -9.40
C SER A 484 -8.15 9.00 -8.07
N ARG A 485 -7.17 9.91 -7.98
CA ARG A 485 -7.35 11.07 -7.09
C ARG A 485 -8.80 11.53 -7.25
N PRO A 486 -9.55 11.83 -6.17
CA PRO A 486 -10.92 12.29 -6.32
C PRO A 486 -10.92 13.39 -7.37
N GLN A 487 -11.50 13.09 -8.52
CA GLN A 487 -11.63 14.10 -9.54
C GLN A 487 -12.67 15.04 -8.98
N ILE A 488 -12.25 16.26 -8.66
CA ILE A 488 -13.20 17.35 -8.43
C ILE A 488 -14.05 17.42 -9.70
N LYS A 489 -15.33 17.03 -9.60
CA LYS A 489 -16.23 16.97 -10.75
C LYS A 489 -16.21 18.33 -11.46
N GLY A 490 -15.72 18.34 -12.69
CA GLY A 490 -15.83 19.49 -13.60
C GLY A 490 -14.62 20.43 -13.68
N GLU A 491 -13.55 20.25 -12.89
CA GLU A 491 -12.37 21.13 -12.96
C GLU A 491 -11.10 20.36 -13.37
N LYS A 492 -10.37 20.92 -14.36
CA LYS A 492 -9.05 20.40 -14.74
C LYS A 492 -8.02 20.84 -13.71
N PHE A 493 -7.26 19.91 -13.16
CA PHE A 493 -6.13 20.21 -12.26
C PHE A 493 -5.14 21.17 -12.94
N SER A 494 -4.79 22.26 -12.24
CA SER A 494 -3.73 23.20 -12.64
C SER A 494 -2.63 23.21 -11.59
N LEU A 495 -1.41 22.84 -11.99
CA LEU A 495 -0.25 22.84 -11.10
C LEU A 495 0.08 24.24 -10.57
N GLU A 496 -0.15 25.28 -11.38
CA GLU A 496 0.05 26.67 -10.99
C GLU A 496 -0.96 27.11 -9.92
N ALA A 497 -2.25 26.84 -10.15
CA ALA A 497 -3.30 27.16 -9.18
C ALA A 497 -3.09 26.41 -7.86
N TYR A 498 -2.73 25.14 -7.92
CA TYR A 498 -2.38 24.34 -6.74
C TYR A 498 -1.21 24.94 -5.95
N ARG A 499 -0.13 25.36 -6.64
CA ARG A 499 1.01 26.03 -6.01
C ARG A 499 0.62 27.36 -5.38
N ALA A 500 -0.19 28.16 -6.06
CA ALA A 500 -0.67 29.44 -5.55
C ALA A 500 -1.51 29.26 -4.28
N LEU A 501 -2.46 28.31 -4.29
CA LEU A 501 -3.26 27.97 -3.11
C LEU A 501 -2.38 27.51 -1.95
N ARG A 502 -1.45 26.58 -2.20
CA ARG A 502 -0.55 26.05 -1.17
C ARG A 502 0.30 27.15 -0.54
N PHE A 503 0.82 28.08 -1.35
CA PHE A 503 1.58 29.23 -0.85
C PHE A 503 0.71 30.16 0.00
N ALA A 504 -0.49 30.50 -0.47
CA ALA A 504 -1.41 31.36 0.26
C ALA A 504 -1.86 30.73 1.59
N LEU A 505 -2.17 29.43 1.59
CA LEU A 505 -2.54 28.68 2.79
C LEU A 505 -1.38 28.64 3.80
N ASN A 506 -0.18 28.29 3.37
CA ASN A 506 1.01 28.27 4.23
C ASN A 506 1.27 29.63 4.89
N LYS A 507 1.11 30.71 4.13
CA LYS A 507 1.22 32.07 4.66
C LYS A 507 0.15 32.36 5.72
N MET A 508 -1.10 32.02 5.43
CA MET A 508 -2.23 32.28 6.32
C MET A 508 -2.13 31.51 7.65
N VAL A 509 -1.82 30.20 7.62
CA VAL A 509 -1.68 29.38 8.84
C VAL A 509 -0.54 29.88 9.72
N GLN A 510 0.53 30.39 9.12
CA GLN A 510 1.65 31.00 9.83
C GLN A 510 1.25 32.34 10.46
N GLU A 511 0.68 33.26 9.68
CA GLU A 511 0.34 34.62 10.14
C GLU A 511 -0.73 34.62 11.24
N GLU A 512 -1.68 33.69 11.18
CA GLU A 512 -2.74 33.58 12.20
C GLU A 512 -2.34 32.76 13.42
N GLY A 513 -1.19 32.06 13.39
CA GLY A 513 -0.70 31.27 14.52
C GLY A 513 -1.48 29.99 14.74
N ALA A 514 -1.68 29.19 13.69
CA ALA A 514 -2.15 27.82 13.81
C ALA A 514 -1.20 26.98 14.69
N ALA A 515 -1.76 26.09 15.51
CA ALA A 515 -0.97 25.23 16.39
C ALA A 515 -0.31 24.07 15.62
N LEU A 516 -1.01 23.55 14.61
CA LEU A 516 -0.59 22.39 13.81
C LEU A 516 -1.34 22.40 12.47
N VAL A 517 -0.71 21.87 11.43
CA VAL A 517 -1.34 21.54 10.14
C VAL A 517 -1.37 20.02 9.95
N LEU A 518 -2.53 19.47 9.63
CA LEU A 518 -2.72 18.07 9.24
C LEU A 518 -2.95 18.00 7.72
N VAL A 519 -2.07 17.28 7.05
CA VAL A 519 -2.12 17.05 5.60
C VAL A 519 -2.57 15.61 5.34
N PRO A 520 -3.58 15.37 4.49
CA PRO A 520 -3.97 14.01 4.14
C PRO A 520 -2.89 13.32 3.31
N SER A 521 -2.67 12.05 3.62
CA SER A 521 -2.07 11.09 2.70
C SER A 521 -2.99 10.92 1.48
N ASP A 522 -2.39 10.73 0.30
CA ASP A 522 -3.08 10.31 -0.92
C ASP A 522 -2.91 8.80 -1.18
N LYS A 523 -2.44 8.04 -0.19
CA LYS A 523 -2.29 6.58 -0.24
C LYS A 523 -3.48 5.88 0.41
N TRP A 524 -3.70 4.64 -0.02
CA TRP A 524 -4.70 3.72 0.54
C TRP A 524 -4.08 2.81 1.60
N TYR A 525 -4.94 2.11 2.34
CA TYR A 525 -4.57 1.05 3.30
C TYR A 525 -3.83 1.58 4.52
N GLY A 526 -4.22 2.75 5.03
CA GLY A 526 -3.56 3.37 6.18
C GLY A 526 -2.11 3.78 5.92
N LEU A 527 -1.66 3.82 4.66
CA LEU A 527 -0.33 4.26 4.31
C LEU A 527 -0.20 5.77 4.42
N GLN A 528 0.93 6.20 4.96
CA GLN A 528 1.32 7.60 4.96
C GLN A 528 2.02 7.95 3.66
N ASN A 529 1.71 9.12 3.12
CA ASN A 529 2.51 9.78 2.11
C ASN A 529 3.36 10.86 2.78
N ILE A 530 4.62 10.98 2.38
CA ILE A 530 5.46 12.10 2.78
C ILE A 530 5.76 13.02 1.60
N SER A 531 5.85 14.30 1.91
CA SER A 531 6.57 15.25 1.09
C SER A 531 7.09 16.33 2.04
N VAL A 532 7.33 17.52 1.53
CA VAL A 532 8.15 18.52 2.20
C VAL A 532 7.33 19.72 2.65
N ALA A 533 7.49 20.14 3.90
CA ALA A 533 6.93 21.38 4.44
C ALA A 533 7.57 22.61 3.77
N THR A 534 8.88 22.55 3.52
CA THR A 534 9.64 23.55 2.78
C THR A 534 10.80 22.93 1.99
N ARG A 535 11.09 23.45 0.80
CA ARG A 535 12.15 22.93 -0.09
C ARG A 535 13.54 23.53 0.17
N ASP A 536 13.66 24.51 1.06
CA ASP A 536 14.90 25.27 1.26
C ASP A 536 15.82 24.73 2.38
N TYR A 537 15.59 23.49 2.83
CA TYR A 537 16.36 22.82 3.89
C TYR A 537 16.40 23.60 5.22
N LYS A 538 15.28 24.27 5.55
CA LYS A 538 15.04 24.94 6.83
C LYS A 538 13.82 24.35 7.53
N PRO A 539 13.62 24.59 8.84
CA PRO A 539 12.36 24.24 9.48
C PRO A 539 11.18 24.93 8.80
N GLY A 540 10.10 24.18 8.56
CA GLY A 540 8.81 24.76 8.20
C GLY A 540 8.31 25.74 9.27
N SER A 541 7.46 26.68 8.88
CA SER A 541 7.00 27.76 9.78
C SER A 541 5.94 27.33 10.80
N VAL A 542 5.24 26.22 10.57
CA VAL A 542 4.22 25.67 11.48
C VAL A 542 4.43 24.15 11.56
N PRO A 543 4.32 23.53 12.75
CA PRO A 543 4.31 22.07 12.87
C PRO A 543 3.28 21.47 11.91
N THR A 544 3.70 20.51 11.10
CA THR A 544 2.88 19.89 10.06
C THR A 544 3.03 18.38 10.15
N ALA A 545 1.93 17.65 10.22
CA ALA A 545 1.90 16.20 10.18
C ALA A 545 1.15 15.67 8.95
N SER A 546 1.60 14.55 8.41
CA SER A 546 0.82 13.73 7.48
C SER A 546 -0.08 12.80 8.28
N ILE A 547 -1.35 12.70 7.92
CA ILE A 547 -2.32 11.75 8.49
C ILE A 547 -2.83 10.81 7.41
N THR A 548 -3.28 9.62 7.80
CA THR A 548 -3.86 8.69 6.83
C THR A 548 -5.10 9.28 6.14
N LEU A 549 -5.38 8.80 4.94
CA LEU A 549 -6.57 9.18 4.18
C LEU A 549 -7.84 8.85 4.98
N GLU A 550 -7.83 7.72 5.67
CA GLU A 550 -8.90 7.20 6.51
C GLU A 550 -9.16 8.11 7.73
N ASN A 551 -8.12 8.57 8.43
CA ASN A 551 -8.28 9.53 9.53
C ASN A 551 -8.71 10.91 9.04
N HIS A 552 -8.25 11.35 7.87
CA HIS A 552 -8.73 12.60 7.26
C HIS A 552 -10.24 12.54 6.97
N ALA A 553 -10.69 11.44 6.35
CA ALA A 553 -12.11 11.22 6.07
C ALA A 553 -12.95 11.13 7.36
N LEU A 554 -12.44 10.46 8.40
CA LEU A 554 -13.08 10.41 9.72
C LEU A 554 -13.26 11.81 10.31
N LEU A 555 -12.22 12.64 10.34
CA LEU A 555 -12.28 13.99 10.87
C LEU A 555 -13.34 14.83 10.14
N TRP A 556 -13.46 14.68 8.81
CA TRP A 556 -14.52 15.32 8.04
C TRP A 556 -15.92 14.87 8.45
N ARG A 557 -16.16 13.56 8.61
CA ARG A 557 -17.46 13.03 9.06
C ARG A 557 -17.83 13.56 10.45
N LEU A 558 -16.87 13.61 11.35
CA LEU A 558 -17.08 14.15 12.70
C LEU A 558 -17.37 15.65 12.67
N LEU A 559 -16.66 16.42 11.82
CA LEU A 559 -16.89 17.86 11.63
C LEU A 559 -18.28 18.17 11.04
N ASP A 560 -18.81 17.32 10.17
CA ASP A 560 -20.18 17.44 9.67
C ASP A 560 -21.22 17.21 10.78
N ALA A 561 -20.89 16.44 11.82
CA ALA A 561 -21.74 16.19 12.98
C ALA A 561 -21.58 17.23 14.12
N GLY A 562 -20.44 17.93 14.19
CA GLY A 562 -20.18 18.94 15.20
C GLY A 562 -18.70 19.28 15.41
N PRO A 563 -18.35 20.10 16.40
CA PRO A 563 -16.96 20.47 16.67
C PRO A 563 -16.08 19.27 17.04
N VAL A 564 -14.84 19.26 16.54
CA VAL A 564 -13.84 18.22 16.80
C VAL A 564 -12.62 18.81 17.49
N GLN A 565 -12.10 18.12 18.50
CA GLN A 565 -10.83 18.45 19.16
C GLN A 565 -9.82 17.34 18.97
N VAL A 566 -8.59 17.74 18.68
CA VAL A 566 -7.44 16.85 18.50
C VAL A 566 -6.31 17.29 19.42
N GLU A 567 -5.49 16.34 19.85
CA GLU A 567 -4.24 16.55 20.57
C GLU A 567 -3.09 15.85 19.82
N VAL A 568 -1.97 16.55 19.59
CA VAL A 568 -0.80 15.99 18.88
C VAL A 568 0.49 16.43 19.55
N GLU A 569 1.48 15.55 19.62
CA GLU A 569 2.85 15.85 20.00
C GLU A 569 3.83 15.35 18.93
N MET A 570 4.75 16.21 18.48
CA MET A 570 5.78 15.89 17.50
C MET A 570 7.15 16.34 18.00
N LYS A 571 8.16 15.47 17.84
CA LYS A 571 9.57 15.76 18.13
C LYS A 571 10.39 15.48 16.88
N ASN A 572 11.09 16.48 16.39
CA ASN A 572 12.01 16.42 15.25
C ASN A 572 13.29 17.19 15.57
N GLU A 573 14.39 16.85 14.91
CA GLU A 573 15.70 17.44 15.14
C GLU A 573 16.25 18.12 13.90
N PHE A 574 16.99 19.22 14.10
CA PHE A 574 17.73 19.92 13.06
C PHE A 574 19.18 20.07 13.49
N SER A 575 20.13 19.87 12.56
CA SER A 575 21.56 20.01 12.87
C SER A 575 21.95 21.44 13.27
N GLY A 576 21.19 22.45 12.82
CA GLY A 576 21.47 23.87 13.10
C GLY A 576 22.75 24.39 12.43
N LYS A 577 23.37 23.60 11.55
CA LYS A 577 24.62 23.93 10.84
C LYS A 577 24.60 23.37 9.42
N PRO A 578 25.29 24.03 8.46
CA PRO A 578 25.39 23.55 7.10
C PRO A 578 25.96 22.12 7.01
N VAL A 579 25.46 21.35 6.04
CA VAL A 579 25.86 19.96 5.79
C VAL A 579 26.27 19.80 4.33
N THR A 580 27.41 19.15 4.08
CA THR A 580 27.88 18.84 2.73
C THR A 580 27.25 17.54 2.23
N ILE A 581 26.84 17.55 0.96
CA ILE A 581 26.16 16.50 0.23
C ILE A 581 26.96 16.21 -1.06
N TYR A 582 26.88 14.99 -1.60
CA TYR A 582 27.74 14.56 -2.70
C TYR A 582 27.00 13.91 -3.86
N ASN A 583 27.15 14.44 -5.07
CA ASN A 583 26.90 13.64 -6.28
C ASN A 583 28.01 12.59 -6.40
N THR A 584 27.67 11.36 -6.78
CA THR A 584 28.67 10.29 -7.02
C THR A 584 28.88 10.12 -8.51
N VAL A 585 30.12 10.21 -8.98
CA VAL A 585 30.46 10.21 -10.41
C VAL A 585 31.54 9.17 -10.72
N ALA A 586 31.40 8.46 -11.84
CA ALA A 586 32.41 7.58 -12.41
C ALA A 586 32.28 7.48 -13.94
N GLU A 587 33.34 7.02 -14.62
CA GLU A 587 33.41 7.07 -16.09
C GLU A 587 34.00 5.79 -16.72
N ILE A 588 33.51 5.46 -17.92
CA ILE A 588 34.23 4.66 -18.92
C ILE A 588 34.69 5.63 -20.01
N ARG A 589 36.00 5.83 -20.12
CA ARG A 589 36.59 6.80 -21.05
C ARG A 589 36.37 6.41 -22.52
N GLY A 590 35.99 7.40 -23.32
CA GLY A 590 35.81 7.23 -24.77
C GLY A 590 37.13 7.04 -25.52
N SER A 591 37.10 6.29 -26.63
CA SER A 591 38.29 5.98 -27.43
C SER A 591 38.59 6.99 -28.54
N GLU A 592 37.56 7.60 -29.15
CA GLU A 592 37.72 8.50 -30.30
C GLU A 592 37.39 9.95 -29.97
N LYS A 593 36.36 10.14 -29.14
CA LYS A 593 35.80 11.43 -28.73
C LYS A 593 35.72 11.47 -27.19
N PRO A 594 36.85 11.34 -26.46
CA PRO A 594 36.86 11.23 -24.99
C PRO A 594 36.27 12.46 -24.28
N ASP A 595 36.27 13.62 -24.94
CA ASP A 595 35.73 14.87 -24.39
C ASP A 595 34.21 15.01 -24.59
N GLU A 596 33.57 14.18 -25.42
CA GLU A 596 32.11 14.12 -25.58
C GLU A 596 31.55 13.07 -24.61
N VAL A 597 30.45 13.40 -23.91
CA VAL A 597 29.94 12.62 -22.77
C VAL A 597 28.51 12.16 -22.99
N VAL A 598 28.21 10.92 -22.62
CA VAL A 598 26.86 10.36 -22.48
C VAL A 598 26.63 10.04 -21.01
N ILE A 599 25.55 10.54 -20.41
CA ILE A 599 25.26 10.33 -18.98
C ILE A 599 24.09 9.35 -18.82
N ILE A 600 24.25 8.37 -17.94
CA ILE A 600 23.11 7.68 -17.32
C ILE A 600 23.13 7.94 -15.82
N GLY A 601 21.95 8.13 -15.22
CA GLY A 601 21.86 8.45 -13.81
C GLY A 601 20.55 8.05 -13.15
N ALA A 602 20.54 8.21 -11.84
CA ALA A 602 19.42 7.99 -10.93
C ALA A 602 19.68 8.80 -9.67
N HIS A 603 18.66 9.08 -8.87
CA HIS A 603 18.91 9.72 -7.59
C HIS A 603 19.27 8.72 -6.50
N LEU A 604 20.15 9.15 -5.59
CA LEU A 604 20.66 8.32 -4.51
C LEU A 604 19.89 8.55 -3.21
N ASP A 605 19.32 9.72 -2.97
CA ASP A 605 18.55 9.97 -1.75
C ASP A 605 17.19 9.28 -1.78
N SER A 606 16.51 9.27 -0.64
CA SER A 606 15.12 8.82 -0.51
C SER A 606 14.45 9.56 0.64
N TRP A 607 13.13 9.52 0.71
CA TRP A 607 12.44 9.79 1.97
C TRP A 607 12.73 8.74 3.06
N ASP A 608 12.26 9.04 4.27
CA ASP A 608 12.59 8.36 5.52
C ASP A 608 11.42 7.60 6.19
N LEU A 609 10.31 7.38 5.46
CA LEU A 609 9.22 6.50 5.94
C LEU A 609 9.48 5.01 5.64
N GLY A 610 10.03 4.71 4.47
CA GLY A 610 10.43 3.37 4.06
C GLY A 610 11.95 3.22 4.06
N THR A 611 12.48 2.45 3.10
CA THR A 611 13.91 2.25 2.88
C THR A 611 14.38 2.75 1.51
N GLY A 612 13.55 3.51 0.78
CA GLY A 612 13.92 4.09 -0.50
C GLY A 612 14.25 3.06 -1.57
N ALA A 613 13.59 1.89 -1.57
CA ALA A 613 13.99 0.75 -2.38
C ALA A 613 13.54 0.90 -3.84
N THR A 614 12.28 1.29 -4.03
CA THR A 614 11.68 1.64 -5.31
C THR A 614 11.89 3.11 -5.66
N ASP A 615 12.17 3.95 -4.67
CA ASP A 615 12.35 5.40 -4.83
C ASP A 615 13.60 5.89 -4.05
N ASN A 616 14.80 5.88 -4.62
CA ASN A 616 15.14 5.34 -5.94
C ASN A 616 16.33 4.36 -5.88
N GLY A 617 16.22 3.40 -4.98
CA GLY A 617 17.20 2.31 -4.84
C GLY A 617 17.26 1.43 -6.09
N SER A 618 16.14 1.28 -6.79
CA SER A 618 16.01 0.57 -8.06
C SER A 618 16.83 1.25 -9.15
N GLY A 619 16.61 2.53 -9.44
CA GLY A 619 17.38 3.29 -10.43
C GLY A 619 18.86 3.34 -10.10
N THR A 620 19.21 3.61 -8.84
CA THR A 620 20.61 3.57 -8.38
C THR A 620 21.26 2.21 -8.65
N THR A 621 20.57 1.11 -8.32
CA THR A 621 21.09 -0.25 -8.56
C THR A 621 21.19 -0.56 -10.05
N ALA A 622 20.25 -0.09 -10.86
CA ALA A 622 20.28 -0.26 -12.31
C ALA A 622 21.48 0.46 -12.95
N VAL A 623 21.81 1.68 -12.49
CA VAL A 623 22.99 2.43 -12.93
C VAL A 623 24.28 1.70 -12.51
N LEU A 624 24.38 1.22 -11.26
CA LEU A 624 25.54 0.44 -10.80
C LEU A 624 25.72 -0.84 -11.63
N ALA A 625 24.63 -1.54 -11.94
CA ALA A 625 24.64 -2.75 -12.74
C ALA A 625 25.04 -2.49 -14.19
N ALA A 626 24.48 -1.44 -14.81
CA ALA A 626 24.86 -1.03 -16.15
C ALA A 626 26.36 -0.67 -16.23
N ALA A 627 26.87 0.06 -15.23
CA ALA A 627 28.28 0.43 -15.15
C ALA A 627 29.19 -0.79 -15.04
N ARG A 628 28.87 -1.72 -14.13
CA ARG A 628 29.63 -2.97 -13.95
C ARG A 628 29.58 -3.86 -15.19
N ALA A 629 28.41 -4.00 -15.81
CA ALA A 629 28.23 -4.81 -17.01
C ALA A 629 29.00 -4.26 -18.21
N LEU A 630 28.96 -2.94 -18.45
CA LEU A 630 29.73 -2.30 -19.53
C LEU A 630 31.24 -2.45 -19.30
N ALA A 631 31.72 -2.22 -18.07
CA ALA A 631 33.12 -2.42 -17.71
C ALA A 631 33.57 -3.87 -17.94
N ARG A 632 32.80 -4.86 -17.43
CA ARG A 632 33.10 -6.28 -17.58
C ARG A 632 33.03 -6.76 -19.04
N ALA A 633 32.08 -6.24 -19.82
CA ALA A 633 31.98 -6.56 -21.24
C ALA A 633 33.19 -6.08 -22.05
N GLY A 634 34.00 -5.17 -21.49
CA GLY A 634 35.21 -4.63 -22.12
C GLY A 634 34.90 -3.79 -23.35
N VAL A 635 33.72 -3.13 -23.38
CA VAL A 635 33.32 -2.30 -24.50
C VAL A 635 34.22 -1.07 -24.59
N LYS A 636 34.49 -0.62 -25.82
CA LYS A 636 35.24 0.61 -26.10
C LYS A 636 34.30 1.62 -26.75
N PRO A 637 33.61 2.46 -25.96
CA PRO A 637 32.72 3.46 -26.52
C PRO A 637 33.53 4.56 -27.20
N ARG A 638 33.01 5.15 -28.29
CA ARG A 638 33.69 6.27 -28.96
C ARG A 638 33.71 7.51 -28.08
N ARG A 639 32.60 7.79 -27.40
CA ARG A 639 32.43 8.85 -26.39
C ARG A 639 32.58 8.31 -24.97
N THR A 640 32.86 9.19 -24.02
CA THR A 640 32.89 8.83 -22.61
C THR A 640 31.47 8.54 -22.11
N ILE A 641 31.29 7.44 -21.39
CA ILE A 641 30.05 7.14 -20.66
C ILE A 641 30.26 7.50 -19.20
N ARG A 642 29.45 8.42 -18.67
CA ARG A 642 29.52 8.89 -17.28
C ARG A 642 28.29 8.40 -16.52
N PHE A 643 28.53 7.83 -15.34
CA PHE A 643 27.50 7.36 -14.42
C PHE A 643 27.40 8.37 -13.29
N VAL A 644 26.19 8.88 -13.03
CA VAL A 644 25.99 9.89 -11.98
C VAL A 644 24.83 9.49 -11.07
N LEU A 645 25.07 9.52 -9.76
CA LEU A 645 24.05 9.34 -8.73
C LEU A 645 23.82 10.67 -8.00
N PHE A 646 22.61 11.22 -8.10
CA PHE A 646 22.28 12.56 -7.61
C PHE A 646 21.52 12.51 -6.27
N PRO A 647 21.98 13.14 -5.19
CA PRO A 647 21.14 13.39 -4.02
C PRO A 647 20.33 14.70 -4.13
N GLY A 648 19.31 14.86 -3.30
CA GLY A 648 18.49 16.07 -3.21
C GLY A 648 17.45 16.18 -4.32
N GLU A 649 17.16 15.08 -5.01
CA GLU A 649 16.06 14.99 -5.99
C GLU A 649 14.74 15.30 -5.28
N GLU A 650 14.52 14.63 -4.15
CA GLU A 650 13.28 14.58 -3.37
C GLU A 650 12.80 15.96 -2.89
N GLN A 651 13.75 16.86 -2.63
CA GLN A 651 13.47 18.23 -2.19
C GLN A 651 13.49 19.25 -3.34
N GLY A 652 13.79 18.82 -4.56
CA GLY A 652 13.65 19.62 -5.77
C GLY A 652 14.89 19.67 -6.65
N LEU A 653 15.50 18.52 -6.95
CA LEU A 653 16.57 18.35 -7.95
C LEU A 653 17.87 19.07 -7.59
N TYR A 654 18.20 19.18 -6.30
CA TYR A 654 19.33 19.99 -5.86
C TYR A 654 20.69 19.43 -6.32
N GLY A 655 20.88 18.11 -6.31
CA GLY A 655 22.12 17.47 -6.77
C GLY A 655 22.38 17.69 -8.25
N SER A 656 21.39 17.44 -9.11
CA SER A 656 21.52 17.67 -10.55
C SER A 656 21.64 19.16 -10.92
N LYS A 657 20.96 20.07 -10.19
CA LYS A 657 21.17 21.52 -10.36
C LYS A 657 22.58 21.94 -9.97
N ALA A 658 23.11 21.42 -8.86
CA ALA A 658 24.48 21.68 -8.43
C ALA A 658 25.48 21.15 -9.46
N TYR A 659 25.26 19.95 -9.98
CA TYR A 659 26.06 19.36 -11.06
C TYR A 659 26.06 20.25 -12.31
N VAL A 660 24.88 20.63 -12.81
CA VAL A 660 24.75 21.49 -13.98
C VAL A 660 25.42 22.86 -13.77
N ALA A 661 25.36 23.42 -12.57
CA ALA A 661 26.04 24.67 -12.23
C ALA A 661 27.58 24.51 -12.20
N ALA A 662 28.10 23.38 -11.71
CA ALA A 662 29.53 23.10 -11.67
C ALA A 662 30.12 22.77 -13.06
N HIS A 663 29.33 22.20 -13.97
CA HIS A 663 29.78 21.71 -15.29
C HIS A 663 29.33 22.57 -16.48
N GLN A 664 29.11 23.88 -16.28
CA GLN A 664 28.61 24.79 -17.34
C GLN A 664 29.41 24.73 -18.64
N GLU A 665 30.74 24.63 -18.56
CA GLU A 665 31.64 24.58 -19.72
C GLU A 665 31.58 23.23 -20.47
N GLU A 666 31.15 22.16 -19.80
CA GLU A 666 31.02 20.82 -20.37
C GLU A 666 29.64 20.58 -21.02
N LEU A 667 28.61 21.37 -20.71
CA LEU A 667 27.23 21.11 -21.15
C LEU A 667 27.10 20.99 -22.68
N ALA A 668 27.89 21.76 -23.44
CA ALA A 668 27.90 21.69 -24.90
C ALA A 668 28.44 20.35 -25.44
N LYS A 669 29.24 19.63 -24.64
CA LYS A 669 29.87 18.33 -24.99
C LYS A 669 29.07 17.13 -24.47
N ILE A 670 28.03 17.34 -23.68
CA ILE A 670 27.12 16.27 -23.25
C ILE A 670 26.13 15.96 -24.37
N SER A 671 26.21 14.76 -24.93
CA SER A 671 25.33 14.29 -26.02
C SER A 671 23.91 14.04 -25.52
N GLY A 672 23.76 13.49 -24.31
CA GLY A 672 22.45 13.26 -23.71
C GLY A 672 22.55 12.63 -22.32
N VAL A 673 21.48 12.78 -21.55
CA VAL A 673 21.33 12.27 -20.19
C VAL A 673 20.08 11.41 -20.13
N LEU A 674 20.19 10.16 -19.66
CA LEU A 674 19.04 9.29 -19.40
C LEU A 674 18.94 9.00 -17.91
N VAL A 675 17.80 9.32 -17.30
CA VAL A 675 17.54 9.09 -15.88
C VAL A 675 16.53 7.94 -15.68
N HIS A 676 16.83 7.07 -14.72
CA HIS A 676 15.98 5.95 -14.30
C HIS A 676 15.43 6.20 -12.91
N ASP A 677 14.14 6.48 -12.81
CA ASP A 677 13.53 6.98 -11.57
C ASP A 677 11.99 6.88 -11.60
N SER A 678 11.46 5.73 -12.00
CA SER A 678 10.01 5.49 -12.05
C SER A 678 9.65 4.15 -11.39
N GLY A 679 10.24 3.90 -10.23
CA GLY A 679 9.94 2.71 -9.43
C GLY A 679 10.67 1.46 -9.89
N THR A 680 10.01 0.32 -9.70
CA THR A 680 10.60 -1.02 -9.92
C THR A 680 10.08 -1.74 -11.16
N GLY A 681 9.05 -1.20 -11.82
CA GLY A 681 8.41 -1.88 -12.93
C GLY A 681 9.28 -1.88 -14.19
N ARG A 682 8.92 -2.73 -15.14
CA ARG A 682 9.61 -2.85 -16.42
C ARG A 682 9.70 -1.52 -17.17
N VAL A 683 10.83 -1.21 -17.81
CA VAL A 683 10.94 -0.03 -18.67
C VAL A 683 10.13 -0.28 -19.96
N LEU A 684 9.11 0.54 -20.20
CA LEU A 684 8.21 0.42 -21.34
C LEU A 684 8.73 1.18 -22.56
N THR A 685 9.29 2.38 -22.35
CA THR A 685 9.82 3.24 -23.43
C THR A 685 10.72 4.35 -22.85
N ILE A 686 11.35 5.14 -23.72
CA ILE A 686 12.13 6.34 -23.36
C ILE A 686 11.34 7.61 -23.72
N GLY A 687 11.17 8.51 -22.76
CA GLY A 687 10.58 9.83 -22.94
C GLY A 687 11.59 10.85 -23.50
N LEU A 688 11.22 11.52 -24.59
CA LEU A 688 12.07 12.45 -25.35
C LEU A 688 11.94 13.91 -24.94
N MET A 689 11.12 14.24 -23.94
CA MET A 689 10.95 15.62 -23.49
C MET A 689 10.53 16.59 -24.61
N ARG A 690 9.75 16.16 -25.59
CA ARG A 690 9.42 16.93 -26.83
C ARG A 690 10.62 17.28 -27.71
N ASN A 691 11.72 16.53 -27.62
CA ASN A 691 12.83 16.65 -28.57
C ASN A 691 12.50 15.90 -29.88
N TYR A 692 11.70 16.52 -30.73
CA TYR A 692 11.29 15.95 -32.02
C TYR A 692 12.46 15.62 -32.93
N ALA A 693 13.51 16.45 -32.90
CA ALA A 693 14.71 16.26 -33.72
C ALA A 693 15.47 14.97 -33.37
N ALA A 694 15.39 14.50 -32.11
CA ALA A 694 16.05 13.28 -31.67
C ALA A 694 15.27 12.00 -31.99
N ARG A 695 14.02 12.09 -32.45
CA ARG A 695 13.13 10.91 -32.59
C ARG A 695 13.70 9.85 -33.53
N GLU A 696 14.09 10.24 -34.75
CA GLU A 696 14.61 9.29 -35.75
C GLU A 696 15.91 8.62 -35.27
N THR A 697 16.82 9.41 -34.67
CA THR A 697 18.06 8.86 -34.10
C THR A 697 17.77 7.92 -32.94
N MET A 698 16.81 8.24 -32.08
CA MET A 698 16.43 7.39 -30.95
C MET A 698 15.80 6.08 -31.39
N ASP A 699 14.98 6.07 -32.44
CA ASP A 699 14.43 4.83 -33.01
C ASP A 699 15.55 3.85 -33.41
N ARG A 700 16.65 4.36 -33.97
CA ARG A 700 17.83 3.56 -34.32
C ARG A 700 18.59 3.07 -33.08
N VAL A 701 18.74 3.92 -32.07
CA VAL A 701 19.40 3.59 -30.78
C VAL A 701 18.65 2.47 -30.05
N LEU A 702 17.31 2.50 -30.06
CA LEU A 702 16.45 1.58 -29.31
C LEU A 702 16.07 0.31 -30.09
N TYR A 703 16.30 0.26 -31.41
CA TYR A 703 15.90 -0.87 -32.26
C TYR A 703 16.35 -2.25 -31.73
N PRO A 704 17.58 -2.45 -31.20
CA PRO A 704 17.96 -3.73 -30.60
C PRO A 704 17.12 -4.08 -29.36
N LEU A 705 16.82 -3.10 -28.51
CA LEU A 705 16.05 -3.27 -27.27
C LEU A 705 14.59 -3.61 -27.56
N ALA A 706 14.01 -3.04 -28.62
CA ALA A 706 12.64 -3.36 -29.04
C ALA A 706 12.44 -4.85 -29.34
N ARG A 707 13.49 -5.55 -29.80
CA ARG A 707 13.41 -6.99 -30.14
C ARG A 707 13.79 -7.91 -28.98
N THR A 708 14.70 -7.49 -28.11
CA THR A 708 15.23 -8.35 -27.04
C THR A 708 14.47 -8.21 -25.73
N VAL A 709 14.11 -6.97 -25.37
CA VAL A 709 13.42 -6.63 -24.12
C VAL A 709 12.08 -5.96 -24.41
N GLY A 710 11.55 -6.07 -25.63
CA GLY A 710 10.20 -5.64 -26.00
C GLY A 710 9.89 -4.15 -25.74
N LEU A 711 10.91 -3.29 -25.80
CA LEU A 711 10.77 -1.84 -25.57
C LEU A 711 9.90 -1.20 -26.67
N ALA A 712 8.90 -0.41 -26.27
CA ALA A 712 8.04 0.32 -27.20
C ALA A 712 8.77 1.54 -27.81
N GLU A 713 8.15 2.14 -28.82
CA GLU A 713 8.70 3.30 -29.50
C GLU A 713 8.85 4.52 -28.57
N PRO A 714 9.90 5.37 -28.73
CA PRO A 714 10.20 6.47 -27.83
C PRO A 714 9.09 7.54 -27.77
N SER A 715 8.63 7.87 -26.57
CA SER A 715 7.52 8.81 -26.38
C SER A 715 7.95 10.27 -26.53
N LEU A 716 7.20 11.08 -27.27
CA LEU A 716 7.44 12.54 -27.35
C LEU A 716 6.84 13.34 -26.18
N ARG A 717 6.28 12.66 -25.17
CA ARG A 717 5.72 13.31 -23.99
C ARG A 717 6.79 14.13 -23.24
N MET A 718 6.31 15.18 -22.60
CA MET A 718 7.11 15.97 -21.66
C MET A 718 6.79 15.45 -20.27
N GLU A 719 7.79 14.90 -19.61
CA GLU A 719 7.67 14.33 -18.27
C GLU A 719 8.68 15.04 -17.35
N GLY A 720 8.18 15.71 -16.32
CA GLY A 720 9.02 16.42 -15.36
C GLY A 720 9.22 15.63 -14.07
N GLY A 721 9.90 16.26 -13.11
CA GLY A 721 9.95 15.76 -11.73
C GLY A 721 11.10 14.81 -11.43
N SER A 722 12.24 14.96 -12.12
CA SER A 722 13.50 14.31 -11.75
C SER A 722 14.70 14.96 -12.46
N ASP A 723 15.90 14.40 -12.28
CA ASP A 723 17.20 15.01 -12.54
C ASP A 723 17.48 15.37 -14.00
N HIS A 724 16.86 14.68 -14.98
CA HIS A 724 17.02 15.00 -16.41
C HIS A 724 16.51 16.41 -16.73
N VAL A 725 15.56 16.93 -15.96
CA VAL A 725 14.98 18.27 -16.13
C VAL A 725 16.03 19.36 -15.93
N SER A 726 16.98 19.18 -15.01
CA SER A 726 18.06 20.14 -14.75
C SER A 726 18.95 20.34 -16.00
N PHE A 727 19.17 19.28 -16.77
CA PHE A 727 19.95 19.29 -18.01
C PHE A 727 19.12 19.84 -19.18
N ASP A 728 17.87 19.38 -19.33
CA ASP A 728 16.97 19.82 -20.39
C ASP A 728 16.70 21.34 -20.34
N ALA A 729 16.62 21.90 -19.12
CA ALA A 729 16.49 23.35 -18.90
C ALA A 729 17.69 24.16 -19.44
N GLN A 730 18.86 23.55 -19.62
CA GLN A 730 20.06 24.16 -20.20
C GLN A 730 20.30 23.76 -21.67
N GLY A 731 19.33 23.10 -22.31
CA GLY A 731 19.42 22.67 -23.71
C GLY A 731 20.28 21.43 -23.95
N VAL A 732 20.65 20.69 -22.89
CA VAL A 732 21.23 19.34 -23.01
C VAL A 732 20.08 18.33 -23.13
N PRO A 733 20.08 17.41 -24.11
CA PRO A 733 19.00 16.43 -24.25
C PRO A 733 18.84 15.57 -22.99
N GLY A 734 17.80 15.85 -22.19
CA GLY A 734 17.42 15.06 -21.02
C GLY A 734 16.30 14.07 -21.35
N PHE A 735 16.50 12.83 -20.98
CA PHE A 735 15.62 11.70 -21.26
C PHE A 735 15.25 10.95 -19.99
N TRP A 736 14.14 10.22 -20.06
CA TRP A 736 13.53 9.55 -18.92
C TRP A 736 13.10 8.12 -19.28
N CYS A 737 13.36 7.15 -18.40
CA CYS A 737 12.78 5.81 -18.51
C CYS A 737 11.31 5.82 -18.09
N ILE A 738 10.39 5.64 -19.04
CA ILE A 738 8.96 5.47 -18.74
C ILE A 738 8.75 3.99 -18.37
N GLN A 739 8.43 3.71 -17.11
CA GLN A 739 8.24 2.37 -16.57
C GLN A 739 6.76 1.99 -16.42
N ASP A 740 6.50 0.68 -16.36
CA ASP A 740 5.25 0.14 -15.81
C ASP A 740 5.12 0.67 -14.38
N PRO A 741 4.00 1.34 -14.02
CA PRO A 741 3.80 1.84 -12.68
C PRO A 741 3.90 0.78 -11.59
N ALA A 742 3.70 -0.52 -11.89
CA ALA A 742 3.73 -1.59 -10.88
C ALA A 742 2.91 -1.18 -9.63
N ASP A 743 3.50 -1.23 -8.43
CA ASP A 743 2.87 -0.77 -7.18
C ASP A 743 3.33 0.65 -6.78
N TYR A 744 3.95 1.41 -7.69
CA TYR A 744 4.62 2.68 -7.38
C TYR A 744 3.69 3.72 -6.76
N GLN A 745 2.42 3.72 -7.16
CA GLN A 745 1.43 4.61 -6.55
C GLN A 745 1.21 4.34 -5.06
N LEU A 746 1.42 3.10 -4.60
CA LEU A 746 1.42 2.74 -3.18
C LEU A 746 2.79 2.96 -2.55
N THR A 747 3.89 2.55 -3.20
CA THR A 747 5.22 2.56 -2.57
C THR A 747 5.81 3.97 -2.48
N HIS A 748 5.78 4.76 -3.56
CA HIS A 748 6.40 6.10 -3.64
C HIS A 748 6.10 6.94 -2.40
N HIS A 749 7.16 7.41 -1.73
CA HIS A 749 7.10 8.25 -0.53
C HIS A 749 6.32 7.65 0.66
N SER A 750 6.23 6.33 0.78
CA SER A 750 5.48 5.68 1.87
C SER A 750 6.32 4.67 2.62
N ALA A 751 5.81 4.21 3.76
CA ALA A 751 6.40 3.09 4.50
C ALA A 751 6.38 1.76 3.74
N ALA A 752 5.60 1.64 2.65
CA ALA A 752 5.60 0.46 1.80
C ALA A 752 6.82 0.41 0.86
N ASP A 753 7.60 1.49 0.74
CA ASP A 753 8.79 1.52 -0.10
C ASP A 753 9.96 0.74 0.52
N THR A 754 9.96 -0.58 0.29
CA THR A 754 10.88 -1.53 0.92
C THR A 754 11.48 -2.49 -0.10
N PHE A 755 12.58 -3.15 0.26
CA PHE A 755 13.23 -4.16 -0.58
C PHE A 755 12.24 -5.22 -1.10
N ASP A 756 11.26 -5.58 -0.27
CA ASP A 756 10.25 -6.59 -0.58
C ASP A 756 9.30 -6.21 -1.73
N ARG A 757 9.36 -4.96 -2.22
CA ARG A 757 8.63 -4.49 -3.41
C ARG A 757 9.46 -4.45 -4.67
N VAL A 758 10.76 -4.75 -4.58
CA VAL A 758 11.65 -4.80 -5.74
C VAL A 758 11.27 -5.99 -6.62
N ARG A 759 10.86 -5.70 -7.86
CA ARG A 759 10.70 -6.67 -8.94
C ARG A 759 12.06 -6.86 -9.61
N LEU A 760 12.82 -7.84 -9.11
CA LEU A 760 14.21 -8.04 -9.55
C LEU A 760 14.34 -8.28 -11.06
N ASP A 761 13.43 -9.03 -11.67
CA ASP A 761 13.51 -9.31 -13.11
C ASP A 761 13.28 -8.04 -13.96
N ASP A 762 12.32 -7.19 -13.56
CA ASP A 762 12.09 -5.89 -14.19
C ASP A 762 13.29 -4.95 -14.00
N LEU A 763 13.91 -4.97 -12.82
CA LEU A 763 15.10 -4.18 -12.50
C LEU A 763 16.31 -4.59 -13.36
N VAL A 764 16.51 -5.89 -13.58
CA VAL A 764 17.54 -6.42 -14.49
C VAL A 764 17.29 -5.92 -15.92
N GLU A 765 16.04 -5.94 -16.38
CA GLU A 765 15.67 -5.40 -17.69
C GLU A 765 15.92 -3.88 -17.79
N GLY A 766 15.63 -3.13 -16.73
CA GLY A 766 15.93 -1.69 -16.67
C GLY A 766 17.43 -1.39 -16.80
N ALA A 767 18.28 -2.16 -16.11
CA ALA A 767 19.73 -2.05 -16.24
C ALA A 767 20.23 -2.40 -17.65
N GLN A 768 19.60 -3.37 -18.32
CA GLN A 768 19.88 -3.71 -19.72
C GLN A 768 19.57 -2.54 -20.65
N VAL A 769 18.41 -1.90 -20.48
CA VAL A 769 18.01 -0.72 -21.24
C VAL A 769 19.03 0.41 -21.06
N LEU A 770 19.41 0.73 -19.82
CA LEU A 770 20.40 1.76 -19.52
C LEU A 770 21.76 1.49 -20.17
N ALA A 771 22.28 0.27 -20.02
CA ALA A 771 23.59 -0.11 -20.55
C ALA A 771 23.64 -0.02 -22.08
N VAL A 772 22.63 -0.58 -22.75
CA VAL A 772 22.56 -0.58 -24.22
C VAL A 772 22.30 0.82 -24.77
N TRP A 773 21.43 1.61 -24.12
CA TRP A 773 21.20 3.00 -24.52
C TRP A 773 22.49 3.81 -24.43
N ALA A 774 23.19 3.76 -23.29
CA ALA A 774 24.42 4.49 -23.06
C ALA A 774 25.48 4.13 -24.11
N TYR A 775 25.68 2.84 -24.36
CA TYR A 775 26.62 2.36 -25.36
C TYR A 775 26.24 2.80 -26.77
N ASN A 776 25.00 2.59 -27.19
CA ASN A 776 24.55 2.91 -28.55
C ASN A 776 24.64 4.42 -28.84
N VAL A 777 24.26 5.27 -27.88
CA VAL A 777 24.41 6.73 -28.01
C VAL A 777 25.89 7.11 -28.08
N ALA A 778 26.74 6.49 -27.26
CA ALA A 778 28.18 6.76 -27.29
C ALA A 778 28.83 6.37 -28.63
N GLN A 779 28.25 5.42 -29.37
CA GLN A 779 28.73 4.97 -30.68
C GLN A 779 28.25 5.81 -31.87
N LEU A 780 27.26 6.70 -31.69
CA LEU A 780 26.72 7.51 -32.79
C LEU A 780 27.83 8.31 -33.51
N PRO A 781 27.72 8.57 -34.83
CA PRO A 781 28.67 9.44 -35.50
C PRO A 781 28.65 10.86 -34.92
N GLU A 782 27.46 11.41 -34.72
CA GLU A 782 27.21 12.75 -34.17
C GLU A 782 26.54 12.67 -32.79
N MET A 783 26.60 13.75 -32.02
CA MET A 783 25.83 13.87 -30.78
C MET A 783 24.32 13.86 -31.08
N LEU A 784 23.50 13.53 -30.08
CA LEU A 784 22.05 13.57 -30.24
C LEU A 784 21.58 15.00 -30.59
N PRO A 785 20.59 15.13 -31.49
CA PRO A 785 20.02 16.42 -31.82
C PRO A 785 19.49 17.13 -30.59
N ARG A 786 19.81 18.42 -30.46
CA ARG A 786 19.29 19.29 -29.39
C ARG A 786 17.96 19.92 -29.82
N LYS A 787 17.16 20.35 -28.84
CA LYS A 787 15.98 21.18 -29.11
C LYS A 787 16.42 22.52 -29.73
N PRO A 788 15.58 23.13 -30.57
CA PRO A 788 15.80 24.51 -30.99
C PRO A 788 15.93 25.42 -29.76
N ALA A 789 16.82 26.40 -29.82
CA ALA A 789 16.86 27.45 -28.80
C ALA A 789 15.47 28.11 -28.71
N PRO A 790 14.97 28.44 -27.50
CA PRO A 790 13.74 29.21 -27.39
C PRO A 790 13.88 30.49 -28.22
N SER A 791 12.96 30.77 -29.14
CA SER A 791 13.00 32.04 -29.87
C SER A 791 12.87 33.18 -28.87
N ALA A 792 13.69 34.24 -29.01
CA ALA A 792 13.59 35.45 -28.19
C ALA A 792 12.24 36.20 -28.36
N GLU A 793 11.36 35.69 -29.21
CA GLU A 793 10.03 36.21 -29.50
C GLU A 793 8.97 35.16 -29.15
N THR A 794 8.78 34.89 -27.86
CA THR A 794 7.49 34.38 -27.37
C THR A 794 7.24 35.00 -26.00
N PRO A 795 6.45 36.08 -25.90
CA PRO A 795 5.85 36.46 -24.63
C PRO A 795 5.06 35.26 -24.13
N ALA A 796 5.06 35.02 -22.81
CA ALA A 796 4.20 34.01 -22.18
C ALA A 796 2.81 34.03 -22.85
N ALA A 797 2.40 32.90 -23.44
CA ALA A 797 1.17 32.82 -24.19
C ALA A 797 -0.01 33.33 -23.32
N PRO A 798 -0.79 34.33 -23.77
CA PRO A 798 -1.99 34.71 -23.06
C PRO A 798 -2.98 33.55 -23.08
N ALA A 799 -3.72 33.38 -21.98
CA ALA A 799 -4.78 32.40 -21.84
C ALA A 799 -5.82 32.52 -22.97
N GLU A 800 -5.71 31.68 -24.00
CA GLU A 800 -6.74 31.58 -25.03
C GLU A 800 -7.96 30.85 -24.47
N LYS A 801 -8.97 31.65 -24.13
CA LYS A 801 -10.37 31.24 -24.16
C LYS A 801 -10.64 30.64 -25.55
N ASN A 802 -10.88 29.33 -25.64
CA ASN A 802 -11.55 28.80 -26.82
C ASN A 802 -12.87 28.11 -26.48
N LYS A 803 -13.87 28.62 -27.21
CA LYS A 803 -15.29 28.36 -27.16
C LYS A 803 -15.59 26.95 -27.66
N LYS A 804 -16.71 26.43 -27.14
CA LYS A 804 -17.58 25.38 -27.70
C LYS A 804 -17.25 24.95 -29.14
N HIS A 805 -16.97 23.66 -29.32
CA HIS A 805 -17.84 22.77 -30.09
C HIS A 805 -17.67 21.32 -29.64
#